data_AF-A0A1F6VFC9-F1
#
_entry.id   AF-A0A1F6VFC9-F1
#
_cell.length_a   1.000
_cell.length_b   1.000
_cell.length_c   1.000
_cell.angle_alpha   90.00
_cell.angle_beta   90.00
_cell.angle_gamma   90.00
#
_symmetry.space_group_name_H-M   'P 1'
#
loop_
_entity.id
_entity.type
_entity.pdbx_description
1 polymer ?
#
loop_
_entity_poly.entity_id
_entity_poly.type
_entity_poly.pdbx_seq_one_letter_code
_entity_poly.pdbx_strand_id
1 'polypeptide(L)'
;MKMKFSQNILRTLILGIILITPFFFASPVFADVLDPGTINTCGEIEALGTYTLGENIGDGEGTEVALDPLGPTDTCITVNYAVNDVDIANNGFTITGLVSFSDGASNSDSFTGNAVFNGASLHENGTITGDVTFNDTSYNDTAFIIGTATFNGVGTNNQGTVTGNAIFNTGAQDYDTVTGQAKYTYATGGVITLPSGATWADFTEGSTVGNDDQPFDEWIFESGSGNGSTTTLVGTATFNGDSVNNEGAIVSGVATFNDTSYNVGTVEGEANFYDSSTNGLEDPATDGIVNDIATFYGDLSENFGTLNSGGYRHYTSTITPARDLSSWNVTVDGASVVLTLTPGNLDQYTDIYTINGGSVAPLGTDCSSSLIGGGVVYELTGNVTGDCTINNPGPDYNNVNSLVLDGADFTVDGDVLSSYEETGQGSMITLRDITVTGAVVTDPPSGGGNPGGPIIIDNSTIGSVSANAISVDTNYNGGTVTITDSTVGAISSIGSNNEAGDGGNGGAVTITNSTTTTITTGGGASTGGTGGDGGAITFTDATYTDSTYTSATAAAGSGGGGTAGNVKFNSASGGSITIPTGGVWAVVAGTPKGSDDATITDWIFNGNSTNTGTVAGSATFNSTSSNASGGTVSGNATFNSTSTNASGATVSGNATFNNTSYAYNFSPGTVSGTKTVTGPFTIATGQTWSGNDSTWLGTRTWTFNGTSTNTGTATGTTAFNNSSYNDGTVTGPRLLIARVTTKAQLREPRHLTAQAIMTAPSLVLRHLTPQATTILQVR
;
A
#
# COMPACT_ATOMS: atom_id res chain seq x y z
N MET A 1 32.17 54.87 103.50
CA MET A 1 33.56 55.32 103.78
C MET A 1 33.86 56.48 102.84
N LYS A 2 34.10 57.68 103.37
CA LYS A 2 34.44 58.90 102.63
C LYS A 2 35.84 58.76 102.01
N MET A 3 36.05 59.18 100.76
CA MET A 3 37.24 59.88 100.25
C MET A 3 37.03 60.15 98.75
N LYS A 4 36.70 61.39 98.36
CA LYS A 4 37.57 62.54 98.05
C LYS A 4 37.90 62.63 96.55
N PHE A 5 37.22 63.59 95.92
CA PHE A 5 37.58 64.25 94.67
C PHE A 5 39.03 64.76 94.71
N SER A 6 39.72 64.69 93.57
CA SER A 6 40.83 65.59 93.25
C SER A 6 40.77 65.93 91.77
N GLN A 7 40.20 67.11 91.49
CA GLN A 7 40.51 67.90 90.30
C GLN A 7 41.99 68.20 90.31
N ASN A 8 42.73 67.73 89.30
CA ASN A 8 43.93 68.35 88.74
C ASN A 8 44.51 67.39 87.70
N ILE A 9 44.13 67.60 86.43
CA ILE A 9 44.96 67.57 85.21
C ILE A 9 43.99 67.99 84.08
N LEU A 10 43.51 69.23 84.21
CA LEU A 10 42.87 69.98 83.13
C LEU A 10 43.93 70.96 82.64
N ARG A 11 44.89 70.44 81.86
CA ARG A 11 45.84 71.11 80.96
C ARG A 11 46.95 70.11 80.65
N THR A 12 47.24 69.94 79.35
CA THR A 12 48.26 69.05 78.76
C THR A 12 47.78 67.63 78.42
N LEU A 13 46.76 67.53 77.55
CA LEU A 13 46.79 66.64 76.38
C LEU A 13 45.67 67.03 75.40
N ILE A 14 45.78 68.25 74.86
CA ILE A 14 45.28 68.55 73.52
C ILE A 14 46.35 67.97 72.60
N LEU A 15 46.11 66.79 72.05
CA LEU A 15 46.76 66.13 70.89
C LEU A 15 46.77 64.62 71.11
N GLY A 16 46.02 63.91 70.25
CA GLY A 16 46.19 62.48 70.04
C GLY A 16 45.02 61.64 70.55
N ILE A 17 44.23 61.14 69.59
CA ILE A 17 43.30 60.01 69.71
C ILE A 17 41.89 60.39 70.21
N ILE A 18 41.16 61.12 69.35
CA ILE A 18 39.73 60.86 69.11
C ILE A 18 39.68 60.07 67.80
N LEU A 19 39.57 58.74 67.92
CA LEU A 19 39.22 57.83 66.83
C LEU A 19 37.70 57.92 66.65
N ILE A 20 37.27 58.97 65.96
CA ILE A 20 36.01 58.99 65.21
C ILE A 20 36.47 58.92 63.77
N THR A 21 36.27 57.77 63.12
CA THR A 21 36.39 57.62 61.68
C THR A 21 35.44 58.63 61.01
N PRO A 22 35.92 59.66 60.30
CA PRO A 22 35.06 60.36 59.38
C PRO A 22 34.84 59.41 58.20
N PHE A 23 33.59 59.01 58.02
CA PHE A 23 33.07 58.66 56.70
C PHE A 23 33.39 59.83 55.78
N PHE A 24 34.44 59.70 54.96
CA PHE A 24 34.58 60.51 53.76
C PHE A 24 33.55 59.96 52.77
N PHE A 25 32.35 60.54 52.76
CA PHE A 25 31.67 60.70 51.49
C PHE A 25 32.48 61.76 50.75
N ALA A 26 33.30 61.34 49.79
CA ALA A 26 33.60 62.23 48.68
C ALA A 26 32.25 62.53 48.04
N SER A 27 31.70 63.73 48.30
CA SER A 27 30.64 64.22 47.42
C SER A 27 31.28 64.29 46.03
N PRO A 28 30.65 63.76 44.97
CA PRO A 28 31.06 64.14 43.62
C PRO A 28 31.11 65.67 43.60
N VAL A 29 32.22 66.22 43.10
CA VAL A 29 32.31 67.66 42.83
C VAL A 29 31.14 67.93 41.89
N PHE A 30 30.10 68.63 42.37
CA PHE A 30 28.98 69.04 41.53
C PHE A 30 29.58 69.76 40.33
N ALA A 31 29.35 69.22 39.13
CA ALA A 31 29.64 69.93 37.91
C ALA A 31 28.92 71.29 37.97
N ASP A 32 29.54 72.35 37.46
CA ASP A 32 28.92 73.67 37.49
C ASP A 32 27.60 73.60 36.72
N VAL A 33 26.51 74.11 37.31
CA VAL A 33 25.22 74.16 36.62
C VAL A 33 25.32 75.25 35.56
N LEU A 34 25.20 74.87 34.29
CA LEU A 34 25.35 75.75 33.15
C LEU A 34 24.06 76.53 32.91
N ASP A 35 24.16 77.84 32.75
CA ASP A 35 23.06 78.70 32.31
C ASP A 35 22.92 78.67 30.78
N PRO A 36 21.70 78.82 30.21
CA PRO A 36 21.50 78.92 28.76
C PRO A 36 22.35 80.02 28.10
N GLY A 37 22.94 79.71 26.95
CA GLY A 37 23.82 80.63 26.21
C GLY A 37 25.07 79.95 25.68
N THR A 38 26.15 80.73 25.49
CA THR A 38 27.42 80.17 25.05
C THR A 38 28.14 79.47 26.18
N ILE A 39 28.30 78.15 26.09
CA ILE A 39 29.05 77.34 27.05
C ILE A 39 30.44 77.01 26.50
N ASN A 40 31.45 77.00 27.37
CA ASN A 40 32.85 76.74 27.03
C ASN A 40 33.52 75.75 28.02
N THR A 41 32.77 75.18 28.96
CA THR A 41 33.26 74.30 30.03
C THR A 41 32.33 73.11 30.21
N CYS A 42 32.84 71.98 30.71
CA CYS A 42 32.04 70.85 31.16
C CYS A 42 31.14 71.25 32.35
N GLY A 43 29.95 70.67 32.47
CA GLY A 43 28.94 71.09 33.44
C GLY A 43 27.65 70.29 33.38
N GLU A 44 26.71 70.60 34.28
CA GLU A 44 25.37 70.04 34.30
C GLU A 44 24.37 71.05 33.72
N ILE A 45 23.52 70.62 32.80
CA ILE A 45 22.44 71.44 32.23
C ILE A 45 21.14 71.11 32.98
N GLU A 46 20.68 72.02 33.84
CA GLU A 46 19.44 71.88 34.61
C GLU A 46 18.31 72.83 34.16
N ALA A 47 18.60 73.80 33.28
CA ALA A 47 17.63 74.81 32.84
C ALA A 47 17.30 74.68 31.34
N LEU A 48 16.03 74.91 30.98
CA LEU A 48 15.59 74.98 29.58
C LEU A 48 16.24 76.17 28.85
N GLY A 49 16.65 75.94 27.60
CA GLY A 49 17.16 76.98 26.71
C GLY A 49 18.10 76.43 25.65
N THR A 50 18.52 77.30 24.73
CA THR A 50 19.55 76.98 23.73
C THR A 50 20.94 77.15 24.33
N TYR A 51 21.74 76.08 24.30
CA TYR A 51 23.13 76.06 24.71
C TYR A 51 24.00 75.97 23.46
N THR A 52 24.72 77.04 23.17
CA THR A 52 25.64 77.09 22.04
C THR A 52 27.05 76.78 22.51
N LEU A 53 27.72 75.79 21.92
CA LEU A 53 29.15 75.60 22.16
C LEU A 53 29.92 76.82 21.61
N GLY A 54 30.73 77.49 22.44
CA GLY A 54 31.58 78.60 21.98
C GLY A 54 32.95 78.16 21.50
N GLU A 55 33.38 76.96 21.88
CA GLU A 55 34.60 76.27 21.45
C GLU A 55 34.44 74.75 21.57
N ASN A 56 35.47 73.98 21.22
CA ASN A 56 35.47 72.54 21.51
C ASN A 56 35.54 72.35 23.03
N ILE A 57 34.55 71.66 23.60
CA ILE A 57 34.49 71.38 25.03
C ILE A 57 34.90 69.92 25.27
N GLY A 58 35.75 69.71 26.27
CA GLY A 58 36.20 68.41 26.76
C GLY A 58 36.76 68.61 28.16
N ASP A 59 37.04 67.52 28.87
CA ASP A 59 37.67 67.53 30.21
C ASP A 59 39.01 68.27 30.27
N GLY A 60 39.58 68.64 29.13
CA GLY A 60 40.74 69.51 29.05
C GLY A 60 42.06 68.76 29.24
N GLU A 61 42.18 67.53 28.77
CA GLU A 61 43.47 66.81 28.65
C GLU A 61 44.38 67.40 27.54
N GLY A 62 44.43 68.73 27.44
CA GLY A 62 45.54 69.48 26.87
C GLY A 62 46.62 69.70 27.93
N THR A 63 47.47 68.70 28.17
CA THR A 63 48.76 68.73 28.90
C THR A 63 48.82 68.40 30.41
N GLU A 64 47.80 67.79 31.01
CA GLU A 64 47.93 67.27 32.39
C GLU A 64 48.65 65.90 32.41
N VAL A 65 49.39 65.66 33.49
CA VAL A 65 50.42 64.63 33.59
C VAL A 65 49.81 63.33 34.14
N ALA A 66 49.52 62.35 33.27
CA ALA A 66 49.55 60.89 33.46
C ALA A 66 49.10 60.25 34.81
N LEU A 67 48.25 60.90 35.61
CA LEU A 67 47.78 60.37 36.89
C LEU A 67 46.26 60.45 37.08
N ASP A 68 45.50 60.54 36.00
CA ASP A 68 44.10 60.14 36.04
C ASP A 68 43.97 58.63 35.74
N PRO A 69 43.63 57.78 36.73
CA PRO A 69 43.43 56.36 36.52
C PRO A 69 42.12 56.02 35.78
N LEU A 70 41.24 56.98 35.46
CA LEU A 70 39.90 56.72 34.93
C LEU A 70 39.77 56.87 33.40
N GLY A 71 40.70 57.52 32.71
CA GLY A 71 40.74 57.52 31.23
C GLY A 71 39.62 58.34 30.55
N PRO A 72 39.51 58.31 29.21
CA PRO A 72 38.68 59.21 28.39
C PRO A 72 37.15 59.00 28.49
N THR A 73 36.67 58.51 29.64
CA THR A 73 35.26 58.19 29.90
C THR A 73 34.55 59.24 30.76
N ASP A 74 35.22 60.34 31.11
CA ASP A 74 34.63 61.36 31.96
C ASP A 74 33.50 62.09 31.24
N THR A 75 32.32 62.09 31.87
CA THR A 75 31.14 62.80 31.39
C THR A 75 31.40 64.31 31.44
N CYS A 76 31.46 64.94 30.28
CA CYS A 76 31.69 66.38 30.18
C CYS A 76 30.39 67.18 30.31
N ILE A 77 29.29 66.70 29.73
CA ILE A 77 27.99 67.37 29.82
C ILE A 77 26.96 66.36 30.32
N THR A 78 26.27 66.68 31.41
CA THR A 78 25.12 65.91 31.91
C THR A 78 23.85 66.74 31.70
N VAL A 79 22.85 66.16 31.05
CA VAL A 79 21.53 66.78 30.82
C VAL A 79 20.50 66.03 31.67
N ASN A 80 20.11 66.63 32.80
CA ASN A 80 19.14 66.08 33.74
C ASN A 80 17.83 66.88 33.65
N TYR A 81 17.04 66.69 32.60
CA TYR A 81 15.73 67.35 32.52
C TYR A 81 14.64 66.43 31.98
N ALA A 82 13.61 66.24 32.80
CA ALA A 82 12.42 65.52 32.42
C ALA A 82 11.50 66.45 31.63
N VAL A 83 11.39 66.19 30.33
CA VAL A 83 10.35 66.70 29.42
C VAL A 83 10.56 68.16 28.92
N ASN A 84 10.84 68.28 27.62
CA ASN A 84 11.04 69.46 26.72
C ASN A 84 12.51 69.75 26.31
N ASP A 85 12.65 70.26 25.07
CA ASP A 85 13.90 70.54 24.33
C ASP A 85 14.99 71.21 25.19
N VAL A 86 16.07 70.47 25.46
CA VAL A 86 17.39 71.06 25.68
C VAL A 86 18.05 71.10 24.31
N ASP A 87 17.98 72.28 23.67
CA ASP A 87 18.59 72.55 22.38
C ASP A 87 20.10 72.78 22.60
N ILE A 88 20.92 71.86 22.10
CA ILE A 88 22.38 71.99 22.06
C ILE A 88 22.76 72.34 20.62
N ALA A 89 22.44 73.57 20.19
CA ALA A 89 22.87 74.12 18.92
C ALA A 89 24.40 74.10 18.77
N ASN A 90 24.92 73.05 18.16
CA ASN A 90 26.32 72.91 17.86
C ASN A 90 26.64 73.62 16.53
N ASN A 91 27.15 74.85 16.61
CA ASN A 91 27.57 75.68 15.47
C ASN A 91 28.83 75.16 14.74
N GLY A 92 29.01 73.84 14.61
CA GLY A 92 30.15 73.18 13.97
C GLY A 92 31.35 72.92 14.87
N PHE A 93 31.16 72.92 16.20
CA PHE A 93 32.18 72.55 17.19
C PHE A 93 32.13 71.05 17.52
N THR A 94 33.18 70.52 18.14
CA THR A 94 33.27 69.11 18.55
C THR A 94 33.23 69.02 20.07
N ILE A 95 32.36 68.15 20.60
CA ILE A 95 32.39 67.75 22.01
C ILE A 95 33.34 66.55 22.09
N THR A 96 34.50 66.77 22.70
CA THR A 96 35.54 65.72 22.83
C THR A 96 35.36 64.83 24.05
N GLY A 97 34.47 65.21 24.99
CA GLY A 97 34.05 64.37 26.11
C GLY A 97 32.71 63.66 25.87
N LEU A 98 32.27 62.85 26.84
CA LEU A 98 30.99 62.14 26.78
C LEU A 98 29.82 63.08 27.14
N VAL A 99 28.75 63.05 26.33
CA VAL A 99 27.47 63.72 26.65
C VAL A 99 26.50 62.70 27.22
N SER A 100 25.94 62.94 28.41
CA SER A 100 25.00 62.04 29.06
C SER A 100 23.62 62.68 29.19
N PHE A 101 22.60 62.06 28.60
CA PHE A 101 21.19 62.39 28.74
C PHE A 101 20.54 61.41 29.72
N SER A 102 19.67 61.89 30.61
CA SER A 102 18.99 61.06 31.60
C SER A 102 17.48 61.32 31.66
N ASP A 103 16.72 60.33 32.14
CA ASP A 103 15.35 60.47 32.67
C ASP A 103 14.38 61.35 31.86
N GLY A 104 14.27 61.07 30.56
CA GLY A 104 13.30 61.75 29.68
C GLY A 104 13.84 62.99 28.96
N ALA A 105 15.15 63.24 29.04
CA ALA A 105 15.81 64.27 28.24
C ALA A 105 15.72 63.94 26.74
N SER A 106 15.47 64.96 25.92
CA SER A 106 15.44 64.84 24.46
C SER A 106 16.61 65.58 23.81
N ASN A 107 17.19 64.98 22.77
CA ASN A 107 18.13 65.64 21.87
C ASN A 107 17.53 65.73 20.46
N SER A 108 17.25 66.94 20.01
CA SER A 108 16.75 67.24 18.66
C SER A 108 17.83 67.84 17.74
N ASP A 109 19.05 68.03 18.25
CA ASP A 109 20.15 68.69 17.54
C ASP A 109 21.25 67.74 17.05
N SER A 110 22.14 68.30 16.22
CA SER A 110 23.31 67.60 15.70
C SER A 110 24.57 67.97 16.47
N PHE A 111 25.43 66.99 16.79
CA PHE A 111 26.78 67.27 17.30
C PHE A 111 27.79 66.17 16.95
N THR A 112 29.08 66.49 17.05
CA THR A 112 30.17 65.51 16.94
C THR A 112 30.70 65.20 18.34
N GLY A 113 30.68 63.94 18.74
CA GLY A 113 31.05 63.46 20.07
C GLY A 113 30.31 62.18 20.44
N ASN A 114 30.76 61.49 21.49
CA ASN A 114 30.09 60.30 22.00
C ASN A 114 28.93 60.68 22.93
N ALA A 115 27.88 59.88 22.94
CA ALA A 115 26.68 60.15 23.75
C ALA A 115 26.17 58.92 24.49
N VAL A 116 25.59 59.12 25.68
CA VAL A 116 24.85 58.10 26.44
C VAL A 116 23.46 58.63 26.77
N PHE A 117 22.44 57.87 26.42
CA PHE A 117 21.04 58.10 26.73
C PHE A 117 20.60 57.08 27.80
N ASN A 118 20.01 57.53 28.91
CA ASN A 118 19.56 56.68 30.01
C ASN A 118 18.09 56.93 30.37
N GLY A 119 17.45 55.95 31.03
CA GLY A 119 16.04 56.07 31.39
C GLY A 119 15.15 56.18 30.15
N ALA A 120 14.23 57.16 30.13
CA ALA A 120 13.32 57.40 29.01
C ALA A 120 13.82 58.50 28.03
N SER A 121 15.12 58.76 27.98
CA SER A 121 15.69 59.81 27.12
C SER A 121 15.66 59.44 25.64
N LEU A 122 15.67 60.42 24.76
CA LEU A 122 15.39 60.23 23.34
C LEU A 122 16.24 61.11 22.43
N HIS A 123 16.71 60.54 21.33
CA HIS A 123 17.33 61.31 20.24
C HIS A 123 16.30 61.45 19.13
N GLU A 124 15.55 62.55 19.11
CA GLU A 124 14.34 62.69 18.28
C GLU A 124 14.56 63.39 16.94
N ASN A 125 15.67 64.11 16.77
CA ASN A 125 16.05 64.76 15.52
C ASN A 125 17.56 65.03 15.50
N GLY A 126 18.10 65.40 14.33
CA GLY A 126 19.49 65.80 14.18
C GLY A 126 20.43 64.63 13.85
N THR A 127 21.74 64.90 13.95
CA THR A 127 22.79 63.92 13.63
C THR A 127 23.87 63.90 14.70
N ILE A 128 24.05 62.77 15.36
CA ILE A 128 25.21 62.54 16.22
C ILE A 128 26.31 61.85 15.41
N THR A 129 27.47 62.49 15.29
CA THR A 129 28.68 61.87 14.72
C THR A 129 29.60 61.42 15.86
N GLY A 130 29.59 60.12 16.17
CA GLY A 130 30.27 59.52 17.31
C GLY A 130 29.59 58.23 17.75
N ASP A 131 30.17 57.54 18.74
CA ASP A 131 29.57 56.33 19.30
C ASP A 131 28.49 56.69 20.31
N VAL A 132 27.33 56.03 20.23
CA VAL A 132 26.14 56.33 21.03
C VAL A 132 25.70 55.09 21.81
N THR A 133 25.38 55.25 23.08
CA THR A 133 24.79 54.18 23.91
C THR A 133 23.39 54.58 24.38
N PHE A 134 22.39 53.74 24.15
CA PHE A 134 21.04 53.86 24.68
C PHE A 134 20.84 52.81 25.77
N ASN A 135 20.52 53.23 26.99
CA ASN A 135 20.23 52.38 28.14
C ASN A 135 18.74 52.42 28.52
N ASP A 136 18.32 51.41 29.28
CA ASP A 136 16.96 51.31 29.83
C ASP A 136 15.86 51.37 28.74
N THR A 137 15.06 52.44 28.73
CA THR A 137 13.94 52.67 27.80
C THR A 137 14.24 53.76 26.77
N SER A 138 15.52 54.10 26.57
CA SER A 138 15.91 55.21 25.70
C SER A 138 15.92 54.81 24.22
N TYR A 139 15.65 55.77 23.33
CA TYR A 139 15.44 55.48 21.92
C TYR A 139 16.06 56.50 20.96
N ASN A 140 16.48 56.01 19.80
CA ASN A 140 16.81 56.81 18.63
C ASN A 140 15.53 56.96 17.80
N ASP A 141 14.89 58.14 17.81
CA ASP A 141 13.61 58.43 17.17
C ASP A 141 13.77 59.38 15.98
N THR A 142 13.56 58.92 14.74
CA THR A 142 13.70 59.75 13.52
C THR A 142 15.06 60.43 13.28
N ALA A 143 16.06 60.20 14.14
CA ALA A 143 17.37 60.85 14.11
C ALA A 143 18.48 60.00 13.49
N PHE A 144 19.62 60.62 13.18
CA PHE A 144 20.76 59.99 12.52
C PHE A 144 21.95 59.79 13.48
N ILE A 145 22.51 58.58 13.50
CA ILE A 145 23.76 58.27 14.18
C ILE A 145 24.80 57.91 13.13
N ILE A 146 25.92 58.61 13.10
CA ILE A 146 27.08 58.28 12.27
C ILE A 146 28.20 57.79 13.20
N GLY A 147 28.26 56.48 13.41
CA GLY A 147 29.14 55.84 14.39
C GLY A 147 28.59 54.48 14.85
N THR A 148 29.14 53.95 15.94
CA THR A 148 28.61 52.70 16.54
C THR A 148 27.48 53.03 17.52
N ALA A 149 26.31 52.42 17.34
CA ALA A 149 25.22 52.51 18.31
C ALA A 149 25.16 51.25 19.19
N THR A 150 24.98 51.40 20.50
CA THR A 150 24.75 50.27 21.42
C THR A 150 23.42 50.48 22.14
N PHE A 151 22.49 49.53 22.02
CA PHE A 151 21.19 49.55 22.67
C PHE A 151 21.16 48.50 23.78
N ASN A 152 20.91 48.93 25.01
CA ASN A 152 20.83 48.13 26.24
C ASN A 152 19.42 48.17 26.82
N GLY A 153 19.05 47.12 27.56
CA GLY A 153 17.73 47.04 28.17
C GLY A 153 16.64 46.90 27.09
N VAL A 154 15.64 47.78 27.12
CA VAL A 154 14.59 47.87 26.10
C VAL A 154 14.80 49.08 25.18
N GLY A 155 16.06 49.53 25.04
CA GLY A 155 16.38 50.63 24.14
C GLY A 155 16.12 50.27 22.68
N THR A 156 15.61 51.22 21.89
CA THR A 156 15.15 50.95 20.52
C THR A 156 15.73 51.92 19.51
N ASN A 157 16.02 51.42 18.31
CA ASN A 157 16.18 52.25 17.12
C ASN A 157 14.81 52.42 16.46
N ASN A 158 14.03 53.38 16.92
CA ASN A 158 12.64 53.58 16.54
C ASN A 158 12.51 54.62 15.43
N GLN A 159 12.46 54.22 14.17
CA GLN A 159 12.46 55.17 13.03
C GLN A 159 13.78 55.96 12.85
N GLY A 160 14.84 55.61 13.57
CA GLY A 160 16.16 56.25 13.46
C GLY A 160 17.08 55.56 12.45
N THR A 161 18.04 56.29 11.89
CA THR A 161 19.05 55.72 10.99
C THR A 161 20.41 55.63 11.67
N VAL A 162 20.98 54.42 11.75
CA VAL A 162 22.37 54.19 12.16
C VAL A 162 23.23 53.99 10.91
N THR A 163 24.01 55.01 10.59
CA THR A 163 25.10 54.96 9.61
C THR A 163 26.39 54.43 10.26
N GLY A 164 26.43 53.12 10.50
CA GLY A 164 27.52 52.42 11.17
C GLY A 164 27.06 51.08 11.74
N ASN A 165 27.84 50.49 12.66
CA ASN A 165 27.46 49.25 13.32
C ASN A 165 26.47 49.54 14.47
N ALA A 166 25.54 48.63 14.72
CA ALA A 166 24.63 48.66 15.87
C ALA A 166 24.78 47.38 16.69
N ILE A 167 24.75 47.49 18.02
CA ILE A 167 24.78 46.37 18.95
C ILE A 167 23.49 46.40 19.77
N PHE A 168 22.65 45.37 19.63
CA PHE A 168 21.40 45.20 20.37
C PHE A 168 21.59 44.16 21.46
N ASN A 169 21.57 44.61 22.72
CA ASN A 169 21.62 43.73 23.89
C ASN A 169 20.23 43.19 24.26
N THR A 170 20.16 42.29 25.24
CA THR A 170 18.91 41.60 25.61
C THR A 170 17.77 42.58 25.88
N GLY A 171 16.72 42.51 25.05
CA GLY A 171 15.51 43.34 25.12
C GLY A 171 15.49 44.52 24.14
N ALA A 172 16.62 44.87 23.55
CA ALA A 172 16.73 45.96 22.59
C ALA A 172 16.20 45.55 21.21
N GLN A 173 15.61 46.48 20.48
CA GLN A 173 14.94 46.23 19.21
C GLN A 173 15.38 47.23 18.14
N ASP A 174 15.44 46.75 16.91
CA ASP A 174 15.61 47.58 15.72
C ASP A 174 14.28 47.69 15.00
N TYR A 175 13.83 48.92 14.75
CA TYR A 175 12.61 49.20 13.99
C TYR A 175 12.91 50.05 12.75
N ASP A 176 14.18 50.33 12.45
CA ASP A 176 14.56 51.12 11.26
C ASP A 176 16.02 50.82 10.84
N THR A 177 16.66 51.76 10.15
CA THR A 177 17.74 51.46 9.23
C THR A 177 19.09 51.40 9.92
N VAL A 178 19.72 50.23 9.91
CA VAL A 178 21.16 50.06 10.19
C VAL A 178 21.88 49.75 8.89
N THR A 179 22.76 50.64 8.45
CA THR A 179 23.51 50.46 7.18
C THR A 179 24.79 49.64 7.35
N GLY A 180 25.32 49.54 8.58
CA GLY A 180 26.45 48.67 8.92
C GLY A 180 26.00 47.34 9.50
N GLN A 181 26.82 46.71 10.34
CA GLN A 181 26.45 45.44 10.96
C GLN A 181 25.50 45.65 12.15
N ALA A 182 24.33 45.01 12.14
CA ALA A 182 23.44 44.90 13.30
C ALA A 182 23.73 43.60 14.06
N LYS A 183 24.31 43.72 15.25
CA LYS A 183 24.73 42.59 16.09
C LYS A 183 23.77 42.40 17.27
N TYR A 184 23.18 41.22 17.40
CA TYR A 184 22.25 40.88 18.49
C TYR A 184 22.95 39.97 19.50
N THR A 185 23.22 40.46 20.70
CA THR A 185 24.07 39.72 21.67
C THR A 185 23.35 38.58 22.37
N TYR A 186 22.03 38.52 22.25
CA TYR A 186 21.21 37.41 22.73
C TYR A 186 21.03 36.29 21.70
N ALA A 187 21.57 36.45 20.49
CA ALA A 187 21.63 35.42 19.46
C ALA A 187 23.02 34.78 19.43
N THR A 188 23.11 33.48 19.18
CA THR A 188 24.40 32.75 19.14
C THR A 188 24.27 31.50 18.28
N GLY A 189 25.35 31.10 17.61
CA GLY A 189 25.40 29.86 16.84
C GLY A 189 24.53 29.88 15.59
N GLY A 190 24.24 31.06 15.03
CA GLY A 190 23.29 31.24 13.92
C GLY A 190 21.82 31.27 14.34
N VAL A 191 21.53 31.09 15.63
CA VAL A 191 20.15 31.04 16.17
C VAL A 191 19.78 32.36 16.82
N ILE A 192 18.62 32.90 16.46
CA ILE A 192 17.96 34.00 17.16
C ILE A 192 16.59 33.56 17.69
N THR A 193 16.34 33.81 18.98
CA THR A 193 15.04 33.56 19.62
C THR A 193 14.38 34.88 20.01
N LEU A 194 13.20 35.11 19.46
CA LEU A 194 12.37 36.27 19.72
C LEU A 194 11.41 35.95 20.87
N PRO A 195 11.49 36.69 22.00
CA PRO A 195 10.63 36.44 23.14
C PRO A 195 9.18 36.80 22.84
N SER A 196 8.29 36.39 23.74
CA SER A 196 6.85 36.66 23.62
C SER A 196 6.55 38.15 23.39
N GLY A 197 5.72 38.44 22.38
CA GLY A 197 5.32 39.79 21.99
C GLY A 197 6.33 40.57 21.14
N ALA A 198 7.51 40.02 20.84
CA ALA A 198 8.50 40.70 20.01
C ALA A 198 8.18 40.56 18.52
N THR A 199 8.38 41.62 17.74
CA THR A 199 8.26 41.55 16.28
C THR A 199 9.63 41.76 15.65
N TRP A 200 10.04 40.85 14.77
CA TRP A 200 11.20 41.08 13.93
C TRP A 200 10.82 42.02 12.79
N ALA A 201 11.41 43.21 12.73
CA ALA A 201 11.21 44.15 11.63
C ALA A 201 12.57 44.41 10.99
N ASP A 202 12.80 43.82 9.83
CA ASP A 202 14.05 43.97 9.10
C ASP A 202 14.01 45.24 8.27
N PHE A 203 14.66 46.27 8.81
CA PHE A 203 15.01 47.50 8.09
C PHE A 203 16.55 47.64 8.00
N THR A 204 17.31 46.62 8.40
CA THR A 204 18.77 46.65 8.34
C THR A 204 19.22 46.46 6.89
N GLU A 205 19.74 47.51 6.26
CA GLU A 205 20.38 47.41 4.93
C GLU A 205 21.70 46.64 4.98
N GLY A 206 22.37 46.63 6.14
CA GLY A 206 23.62 45.91 6.34
C GLY A 206 23.46 44.44 6.75
N SER A 207 24.48 43.86 7.38
CA SER A 207 24.43 42.45 7.80
C SER A 207 23.89 42.30 9.21
N THR A 208 22.96 41.36 9.43
CA THR A 208 22.51 40.93 10.76
C THR A 208 23.35 39.75 11.24
N VAL A 209 23.89 39.82 12.47
CA VAL A 209 24.71 38.74 13.06
C VAL A 209 24.41 38.51 14.55
N GLY A 210 24.72 37.31 15.03
CA GLY A 210 24.68 36.97 16.45
C GLY A 210 25.90 37.48 17.23
N ASN A 211 25.94 37.15 18.52
CA ASN A 211 27.05 37.50 19.41
C ASN A 211 28.40 36.93 18.95
N ASP A 212 28.37 35.80 18.24
CA ASP A 212 29.50 35.09 17.67
C ASP A 212 29.84 35.50 16.22
N ASP A 213 29.28 36.62 15.76
CA ASP A 213 29.48 37.21 14.43
C ASP A 213 29.05 36.29 13.27
N GLN A 214 28.24 35.25 13.55
CA GLN A 214 27.61 34.43 12.53
C GLN A 214 26.30 35.06 12.05
N PRO A 215 25.98 35.00 10.74
CA PRO A 215 24.66 35.35 10.25
C PRO A 215 23.60 34.39 10.81
N PHE A 216 22.34 34.82 10.84
CA PHE A 216 21.24 33.96 11.26
C PHE A 216 20.85 32.99 10.15
N ASP A 217 20.70 31.72 10.51
CA ASP A 217 20.14 30.66 9.67
C ASP A 217 19.02 29.89 10.37
N GLU A 218 18.78 30.16 11.66
CA GLU A 218 17.65 29.63 12.44
C GLU A 218 16.95 30.75 13.24
N TRP A 219 15.64 30.84 13.05
CA TRP A 219 14.76 31.84 13.65
C TRP A 219 13.72 31.15 14.52
N ILE A 220 13.60 31.56 15.78
CA ILE A 220 12.61 31.00 16.72
C ILE A 220 11.72 32.12 17.24
N PHE A 221 10.43 32.04 16.95
CA PHE A 221 9.39 32.98 17.36
C PHE A 221 8.56 32.36 18.48
N GLU A 222 8.68 32.88 19.71
CA GLU A 222 7.88 32.42 20.85
C GLU A 222 6.47 33.05 20.88
N SER A 223 5.58 32.57 21.75
CA SER A 223 4.18 32.99 21.88
C SER A 223 3.95 34.51 21.71
N GLY A 224 3.21 34.89 20.68
CA GLY A 224 2.79 36.28 20.43
C GLY A 224 3.87 37.13 19.77
N SER A 225 5.03 36.54 19.46
CA SER A 225 6.03 37.18 18.60
C SER A 225 5.65 37.05 17.13
N GLY A 226 6.26 37.85 16.25
CA GLY A 226 5.94 37.78 14.83
C GLY A 226 7.07 38.18 13.91
N ASN A 227 7.03 37.62 12.70
CA ASN A 227 7.87 38.06 11.59
C ASN A 227 7.18 39.24 10.91
N GLY A 228 7.80 40.42 10.87
CA GLY A 228 7.19 41.68 10.43
C GLY A 228 6.85 41.71 8.95
N SER A 229 5.87 42.54 8.57
CA SER A 229 5.20 42.54 7.26
C SER A 229 6.07 42.86 6.03
N THR A 230 7.33 43.24 6.20
CA THR A 230 8.25 43.59 5.10
C THR A 230 9.55 42.80 5.13
N THR A 231 9.61 41.78 5.99
CA THR A 231 10.85 41.04 6.27
C THR A 231 11.03 39.85 5.34
N THR A 232 12.27 39.48 5.06
CA THR A 232 12.62 38.21 4.42
C THR A 232 13.57 37.44 5.32
N LEU A 233 13.09 36.36 5.93
CA LEU A 233 13.93 35.45 6.70
C LEU A 233 14.59 34.45 5.75
N VAL A 234 15.91 34.35 5.80
CA VAL A 234 16.65 33.29 5.11
C VAL A 234 17.01 32.21 6.12
N GLY A 235 16.74 30.95 5.78
CA GLY A 235 17.00 29.80 6.65
C GLY A 235 15.74 29.17 7.25
N THR A 236 15.87 28.51 8.40
CA THR A 236 14.77 27.82 9.07
C THR A 236 14.06 28.76 10.03
N ALA A 237 12.73 28.81 10.00
CA ALA A 237 11.92 29.58 10.95
C ALA A 237 10.95 28.65 11.72
N THR A 238 10.92 28.79 13.04
CA THR A 238 10.00 28.05 13.93
C THR A 238 9.10 29.05 14.66
N PHE A 239 7.80 28.88 14.53
CA PHE A 239 6.74 29.69 15.14
C PHE A 239 6.04 28.86 16.23
N ASN A 240 6.16 29.26 17.50
CA ASN A 240 5.55 28.60 18.67
C ASN A 240 4.42 29.42 19.28
N GLY A 241 3.55 28.79 20.08
CA GLY A 241 2.45 29.48 20.77
C GLY A 241 1.48 30.15 19.79
N ASP A 242 1.19 31.43 19.99
CA ASP A 242 0.37 32.30 19.11
C ASP A 242 1.23 33.22 18.22
N SER A 243 2.44 32.79 17.86
CA SER A 243 3.31 33.57 16.96
C SER A 243 2.85 33.57 15.50
N VAL A 244 3.31 34.57 14.73
CA VAL A 244 2.77 34.85 13.39
C VAL A 244 3.86 35.14 12.36
N ASN A 245 3.73 34.57 11.16
CA ASN A 245 4.39 35.12 9.97
C ASN A 245 3.45 36.16 9.33
N ASN A 246 3.70 37.46 9.52
CA ASN A 246 2.73 38.52 9.17
C ASN A 246 2.52 38.67 7.65
N GLU A 247 1.42 39.31 7.27
CA GLU A 247 1.12 39.64 5.87
C GLU A 247 2.26 40.43 5.24
N GLY A 248 2.75 39.97 4.07
CA GLY A 248 3.89 40.55 3.37
C GLY A 248 5.27 40.06 3.82
N ALA A 249 5.36 39.40 4.97
CA ALA A 249 6.58 38.75 5.43
C ALA A 249 6.89 37.50 4.58
N ILE A 250 8.18 37.23 4.34
CA ILE A 250 8.65 36.11 3.53
C ILE A 250 9.57 35.22 4.36
N VAL A 251 9.34 33.91 4.33
CA VAL A 251 10.30 32.91 4.83
C VAL A 251 10.90 32.17 3.63
N SER A 252 12.16 32.46 3.31
CA SER A 252 12.94 31.84 2.24
C SER A 252 13.76 30.66 2.79
N GLY A 253 13.04 29.59 3.14
CA GLY A 253 13.57 28.35 3.71
C GLY A 253 12.46 27.53 4.36
N VAL A 254 12.81 26.66 5.31
CA VAL A 254 11.85 25.78 5.98
C VAL A 254 11.12 26.54 7.09
N ALA A 255 9.79 26.54 7.08
CA ALA A 255 8.97 27.10 8.15
C ALA A 255 8.27 25.99 8.95
N THR A 256 8.30 26.09 10.27
CA THR A 256 7.56 25.21 11.20
C THR A 256 6.63 26.04 12.05
N PHE A 257 5.35 25.67 12.10
CA PHE A 257 4.30 26.32 12.87
C PHE A 257 3.77 25.32 13.90
N ASN A 258 3.86 25.65 15.19
CA ASN A 258 3.42 24.83 16.32
C ASN A 258 2.27 25.48 17.08
N ASP A 259 1.61 24.74 17.97
CA ASP A 259 0.55 25.23 18.85
C ASP A 259 -0.60 25.95 18.11
N THR A 260 -0.75 27.27 18.29
CA THR A 260 -1.77 28.13 17.70
C THR A 260 -1.16 29.17 16.74
N SER A 261 0.06 28.92 16.26
CA SER A 261 0.77 29.85 15.39
C SER A 261 0.17 29.84 13.99
N TYR A 262 0.36 30.92 13.24
CA TYR A 262 -0.25 31.02 11.92
C TYR A 262 0.60 31.77 10.89
N ASN A 263 0.46 31.35 9.64
CA ASN A 263 1.07 32.00 8.48
C ASN A 263 0.04 32.88 7.78
N VAL A 264 0.22 34.19 7.76
CA VAL A 264 -0.52 35.10 6.86
C VAL A 264 0.42 35.77 5.84
N GLY A 265 1.71 35.47 5.89
CA GLY A 265 2.73 35.87 4.92
C GLY A 265 2.97 34.81 3.84
N THR A 266 4.16 34.87 3.24
CA THR A 266 4.62 33.90 2.24
C THR A 266 5.70 33.00 2.82
N VAL A 267 5.60 31.70 2.59
CA VAL A 267 6.68 30.73 2.79
C VAL A 267 7.12 30.23 1.42
N GLU A 268 8.37 30.49 1.05
CA GLU A 268 8.93 30.08 -0.25
C GLU A 268 9.43 28.64 -0.24
N GLY A 269 9.84 28.11 0.91
CA GLY A 269 10.26 26.72 1.08
C GLY A 269 9.20 25.84 1.74
N GLU A 270 9.63 24.68 2.25
CA GLU A 270 8.74 23.71 2.92
C GLU A 270 8.08 24.31 4.17
N ALA A 271 6.78 24.10 4.34
CA ALA A 271 6.04 24.54 5.53
C ALA A 271 5.43 23.36 6.28
N ASN A 272 5.71 23.24 7.57
CA ASN A 272 5.19 22.21 8.45
C ASN A 272 4.26 22.82 9.51
N PHE A 273 3.01 22.39 9.56
CA PHE A 273 1.98 22.89 10.48
C PHE A 273 1.60 21.79 11.49
N TYR A 274 1.83 22.02 12.77
CA TYR A 274 1.53 21.12 13.88
C TYR A 274 0.37 21.67 14.74
N ASP A 275 -0.21 20.81 15.58
CA ASP A 275 -1.27 21.17 16.53
C ASP A 275 -2.45 21.92 15.89
N SER A 276 -2.77 23.13 16.38
CA SER A 276 -3.85 24.01 15.89
C SER A 276 -3.31 25.14 15.00
N SER A 277 -2.12 24.99 14.41
CA SER A 277 -1.53 26.03 13.56
C SER A 277 -2.21 26.13 12.20
N THR A 278 -2.19 27.31 11.59
CA THR A 278 -2.92 27.55 10.33
C THR A 278 -2.09 28.22 9.26
N ASN A 279 -2.33 27.84 8.00
CA ASN A 279 -1.93 28.64 6.84
C ASN A 279 -3.11 29.50 6.42
N GLY A 280 -3.03 30.81 6.61
CA GLY A 280 -4.13 31.77 6.50
C GLY A 280 -4.97 31.84 7.76
N LEU A 281 -5.85 32.85 7.81
CA LEU A 281 -6.95 32.94 8.77
C LEU A 281 -8.26 32.59 8.07
N GLU A 282 -9.33 32.35 8.82
CA GLU A 282 -10.67 32.09 8.26
C GLU A 282 -11.19 33.28 7.42
N ASP A 283 -10.61 34.47 7.59
CA ASP A 283 -10.89 35.64 6.75
C ASP A 283 -10.09 35.58 5.43
N PRO A 284 -10.75 35.46 4.26
CA PRO A 284 -10.10 35.35 2.95
C PRO A 284 -9.35 36.61 2.51
N ALA A 285 -9.38 37.70 3.29
CA ALA A 285 -8.53 38.86 3.04
C ALA A 285 -7.08 38.66 3.48
N THR A 286 -6.79 37.63 4.29
CA THR A 286 -5.47 37.36 4.88
C THR A 286 -5.04 35.93 4.58
N ASP A 287 -4.73 35.69 3.31
CA ASP A 287 -4.31 34.38 2.83
C ASP A 287 -2.81 34.18 3.01
N GLY A 288 -2.44 33.21 3.85
CA GLY A 288 -1.08 32.68 3.87
C GLY A 288 -0.76 31.98 2.55
N ILE A 289 0.43 32.22 2.01
CA ILE A 289 0.89 31.59 0.77
C ILE A 289 2.02 30.62 1.10
N VAL A 290 1.92 29.37 0.67
CA VAL A 290 3.05 28.43 0.65
C VAL A 290 3.35 28.07 -0.80
N ASN A 291 4.54 28.45 -1.26
CA ASN A 291 4.97 28.23 -2.64
C ASN A 291 5.50 26.81 -2.88
N ASP A 292 6.09 26.19 -1.86
CA ASP A 292 6.58 24.81 -1.91
C ASP A 292 5.57 23.84 -1.25
N ILE A 293 6.05 22.67 -0.82
CA ILE A 293 5.27 21.65 -0.11
C ILE A 293 4.83 22.16 1.27
N ALA A 294 3.53 22.03 1.56
CA ALA A 294 2.98 22.23 2.90
C ALA A 294 2.51 20.91 3.51
N THR A 295 2.95 20.60 4.73
CA THR A 295 2.51 19.41 5.48
C THR A 295 1.75 19.83 6.73
N PHE A 296 0.52 19.32 6.87
CA PHE A 296 -0.37 19.58 8.00
C PHE A 296 -0.47 18.33 8.86
N TYR A 297 0.12 18.39 10.05
CA TYR A 297 0.15 17.34 11.04
C TYR A 297 -1.00 17.51 12.03
N GLY A 298 -1.58 16.37 12.41
CA GLY A 298 -2.68 16.35 13.36
C GLY A 298 -3.99 16.81 12.73
N ASP A 299 -4.98 16.95 13.60
CA ASP A 299 -6.36 17.21 13.22
C ASP A 299 -6.74 18.68 13.22
N LEU A 300 -6.13 19.49 14.08
CA LEU A 300 -6.49 20.88 14.29
C LEU A 300 -5.75 21.84 13.35
N SER A 301 -4.70 21.39 12.65
CA SER A 301 -3.97 22.25 11.71
C SER A 301 -4.78 22.47 10.44
N GLU A 302 -4.87 23.72 9.97
CA GLU A 302 -5.80 24.09 8.90
C GLU A 302 -5.13 24.92 7.80
N ASN A 303 -5.53 24.65 6.55
CA ASN A 303 -5.16 25.48 5.41
C ASN A 303 -6.40 26.28 4.99
N PHE A 304 -6.37 27.58 5.26
CA PHE A 304 -7.30 28.57 4.72
C PHE A 304 -6.69 29.34 3.54
N GLY A 305 -5.36 29.36 3.43
CA GLY A 305 -4.62 30.08 2.41
C GLY A 305 -4.32 29.29 1.13
N THR A 306 -3.39 29.81 0.34
CA THR A 306 -3.00 29.27 -0.97
C THR A 306 -1.81 28.32 -0.87
N LEU A 307 -1.93 27.13 -1.47
CA LEU A 307 -0.85 26.14 -1.63
C LEU A 307 -0.52 25.99 -3.12
N ASN A 308 0.63 26.50 -3.57
CA ASN A 308 0.96 26.50 -5.00
C ASN A 308 1.54 25.16 -5.50
N SER A 309 2.12 24.34 -4.62
CA SER A 309 2.75 23.05 -4.95
C SER A 309 2.03 21.82 -4.36
N GLY A 310 0.79 22.00 -3.89
CA GLY A 310 -0.02 20.94 -3.27
C GLY A 310 0.22 20.80 -1.76
N GLY A 311 -0.67 20.07 -1.09
CA GLY A 311 -0.65 19.88 0.37
C GLY A 311 -0.58 18.41 0.77
N TYR A 312 0.15 18.14 1.85
CA TYR A 312 0.18 16.86 2.55
C TYR A 312 -0.60 16.96 3.86
N ARG A 313 -1.40 15.95 4.15
CA ARG A 313 -2.10 15.76 5.42
C ARG A 313 -1.55 14.55 6.12
N HIS A 314 -1.14 14.69 7.37
CA HIS A 314 -0.60 13.59 8.15
C HIS A 314 -1.40 13.39 9.44
N TYR A 315 -2.19 12.33 9.48
CA TYR A 315 -2.98 11.94 10.64
C TYR A 315 -2.23 10.92 11.49
N THR A 316 -1.91 11.31 12.72
CA THR A 316 -1.26 10.45 13.73
C THR A 316 -2.21 10.04 14.87
N SER A 317 -3.48 10.51 14.82
CA SER A 317 -4.53 10.21 15.79
C SER A 317 -5.86 9.87 15.08
N THR A 318 -6.67 9.01 15.71
CA THR A 318 -7.97 8.59 15.16
C THR A 318 -8.95 9.75 15.08
N ILE A 319 -9.48 10.05 13.89
CA ILE A 319 -10.38 11.19 13.67
C ILE A 319 -11.41 10.93 12.54
N THR A 320 -12.54 11.64 12.60
CA THR A 320 -13.49 11.81 11.51
C THR A 320 -13.41 13.22 10.92
N PRO A 321 -12.51 13.49 9.94
CA PRO A 321 -12.38 14.83 9.39
C PRO A 321 -13.63 15.19 8.59
N ALA A 322 -14.23 16.35 8.88
CA ALA A 322 -15.35 16.93 8.12
C ALA A 322 -14.88 17.76 6.90
N ARG A 323 -13.58 17.68 6.58
CA ARG A 323 -12.90 18.55 5.62
C ARG A 323 -12.85 17.94 4.21
N ASP A 324 -12.82 18.81 3.22
CA ASP A 324 -12.55 18.47 1.82
C ASP A 324 -11.06 18.15 1.67
N LEU A 325 -10.76 16.95 1.18
CA LEU A 325 -9.41 16.44 0.95
C LEU A 325 -9.10 16.33 -0.55
N SER A 326 -9.91 16.93 -1.42
CA SER A 326 -9.64 17.00 -2.86
C SER A 326 -8.25 17.60 -3.14
N SER A 327 -7.47 16.92 -3.98
CA SER A 327 -6.09 17.28 -4.34
C SER A 327 -5.06 17.25 -3.19
N TRP A 328 -5.34 16.54 -2.08
CA TRP A 328 -4.38 16.32 -1.00
C TRP A 328 -3.66 14.97 -1.08
N ASN A 329 -2.41 14.93 -0.64
CA ASN A 329 -1.72 13.68 -0.31
C ASN A 329 -1.92 13.36 1.16
N VAL A 330 -2.71 12.33 1.49
CA VAL A 330 -3.08 11.98 2.86
C VAL A 330 -2.25 10.79 3.34
N THR A 331 -1.52 10.95 4.45
CA THR A 331 -0.85 9.86 5.16
C THR A 331 -1.55 9.61 6.49
N VAL A 332 -1.90 8.35 6.76
CA VAL A 332 -2.50 7.89 8.02
C VAL A 332 -1.51 6.97 8.72
N ASP A 333 -0.91 7.45 9.79
CA ASP A 333 0.18 6.79 10.53
C ASP A 333 -0.30 6.29 11.90
N GLY A 334 -0.52 4.97 12.01
CA GLY A 334 -0.97 4.34 13.26
C GLY A 334 -2.35 4.80 13.77
N ALA A 335 -3.10 5.53 12.94
CA ALA A 335 -4.38 6.15 13.26
C ALA A 335 -5.53 5.53 12.47
N SER A 336 -6.77 5.65 12.96
CA SER A 336 -7.96 5.31 12.17
C SER A 336 -8.67 6.59 11.71
N VAL A 337 -8.66 6.88 10.42
CA VAL A 337 -9.29 8.07 9.85
C VAL A 337 -10.60 7.69 9.20
N VAL A 338 -11.70 8.19 9.73
CA VAL A 338 -13.03 7.90 9.20
C VAL A 338 -13.44 9.02 8.26
N LEU A 339 -13.26 8.81 6.95
CA LEU A 339 -13.61 9.83 5.95
C LEU A 339 -15.12 9.82 5.72
N THR A 340 -15.76 10.96 5.96
CA THR A 340 -17.16 11.13 5.54
C THR A 340 -17.15 11.44 4.05
N LEU A 341 -17.48 10.43 3.24
CA LEU A 341 -17.57 10.54 1.78
C LEU A 341 -18.80 11.39 1.40
N THR A 342 -18.68 12.71 1.54
CA THR A 342 -19.62 13.63 0.89
C THR A 342 -19.18 13.77 -0.56
N PRO A 343 -20.08 13.65 -1.57
CA PRO A 343 -19.72 13.83 -2.98
C PRO A 343 -18.95 15.15 -3.18
N GLY A 344 -17.68 15.05 -3.60
CA GLY A 344 -16.77 16.19 -3.78
C GLY A 344 -15.58 16.25 -2.80
N ASN A 345 -15.66 15.62 -1.63
CA ASN A 345 -14.60 15.72 -0.59
C ASN A 345 -13.35 14.86 -0.88
N LEU A 346 -13.44 13.91 -1.81
CA LEU A 346 -12.31 13.18 -2.36
C LEU A 346 -12.45 13.27 -3.87
N ASP A 347 -11.40 13.71 -4.53
CA ASP A 347 -11.30 13.67 -5.99
C ASP A 347 -10.37 12.52 -6.42
N GLN A 348 -10.32 12.28 -7.72
CA GLN A 348 -9.42 11.31 -8.32
C GLN A 348 -7.92 11.65 -8.15
N TYR A 349 -7.59 12.81 -7.56
CA TYR A 349 -6.22 13.28 -7.31
C TYR A 349 -5.83 13.18 -5.84
N THR A 350 -6.71 12.63 -4.99
CA THR A 350 -6.42 12.42 -3.57
C THR A 350 -5.73 11.08 -3.38
N ASP A 351 -4.42 11.10 -3.10
CA ASP A 351 -3.67 9.88 -2.78
C ASP A 351 -3.73 9.62 -1.27
N ILE A 352 -4.10 8.40 -0.87
CA ILE A 352 -4.18 7.99 0.53
C ILE A 352 -3.16 6.88 0.80
N TYR A 353 -2.23 7.15 1.72
CA TYR A 353 -1.22 6.22 2.18
C TYR A 353 -1.49 5.83 3.63
N THR A 354 -1.56 4.54 3.93
CA THR A 354 -1.63 4.03 5.31
C THR A 354 -0.29 3.42 5.72
N ILE A 355 0.23 3.82 6.88
CA ILE A 355 1.49 3.30 7.44
C ILE A 355 1.30 2.93 8.91
N ASN A 356 2.17 2.06 9.43
CA ASN A 356 2.19 1.60 10.83
C ASN A 356 0.83 1.12 11.39
N GLY A 357 -0.01 0.51 10.55
CA GLY A 357 -1.33 0.02 10.96
C GLY A 357 -2.44 1.07 10.93
N GLY A 358 -2.22 2.21 10.28
CA GLY A 358 -3.29 3.16 10.00
C GLY A 358 -4.37 2.56 9.11
N SER A 359 -5.63 2.97 9.31
CA SER A 359 -6.78 2.54 8.50
C SER A 359 -7.62 3.74 8.07
N VAL A 360 -8.27 3.60 6.92
CA VAL A 360 -9.25 4.58 6.43
C VAL A 360 -10.60 3.89 6.31
N ALA A 361 -11.55 4.32 7.13
CA ALA A 361 -12.90 3.77 7.14
C ALA A 361 -13.84 4.75 6.42
N PRO A 362 -14.49 4.37 5.32
CA PRO A 362 -15.56 5.19 4.75
C PRO A 362 -16.77 5.19 5.69
N LEU A 363 -17.25 6.37 6.06
CA LEU A 363 -18.43 6.57 6.91
C LEU A 363 -19.69 6.49 6.03
N GLY A 364 -20.09 5.29 5.61
CA GLY A 364 -21.29 5.11 4.80
C GLY A 364 -21.84 3.69 4.84
N THR A 365 -23.14 3.54 5.09
CA THR A 365 -23.90 2.29 4.95
C THR A 365 -24.26 1.97 3.50
N ASP A 366 -23.76 2.76 2.55
CA ASP A 366 -24.09 2.68 1.13
C ASP A 366 -22.79 2.83 0.33
N CYS A 367 -22.56 1.89 -0.57
CA CYS A 367 -21.39 1.81 -1.45
C CYS A 367 -21.62 2.54 -2.78
N SER A 368 -22.70 3.31 -2.91
CA SER A 368 -23.10 4.00 -4.13
C SER A 368 -22.09 5.03 -4.66
N SER A 369 -21.13 5.47 -3.84
CA SER A 369 -19.97 6.23 -4.31
C SER A 369 -18.85 5.29 -4.73
N SER A 370 -18.34 5.47 -5.95
CA SER A 370 -17.25 4.65 -6.48
C SER A 370 -16.02 4.66 -5.57
N LEU A 371 -15.58 3.50 -5.12
CA LEU A 371 -14.34 3.33 -4.35
C LEU A 371 -13.14 3.63 -5.26
N ILE A 372 -12.14 4.33 -4.74
CA ILE A 372 -10.93 4.70 -5.48
C ILE A 372 -9.94 3.53 -5.39
N GLY A 373 -9.47 3.02 -6.52
CA GLY A 373 -8.39 2.02 -6.55
C GLY A 373 -7.04 2.62 -6.12
N GLY A 374 -6.08 1.79 -5.70
CA GLY A 374 -4.70 2.26 -5.43
C GLY A 374 -3.92 1.50 -4.35
N GLY A 375 -4.31 0.27 -4.01
CA GLY A 375 -3.68 -0.47 -2.90
C GLY A 375 -4.25 -0.13 -1.52
N VAL A 376 -5.35 0.62 -1.47
CA VAL A 376 -6.02 0.99 -0.23
C VAL A 376 -6.74 -0.22 0.37
N VAL A 377 -6.61 -0.38 1.69
CA VAL A 377 -7.40 -1.31 2.50
C VAL A 377 -8.58 -0.56 3.09
N TYR A 378 -9.79 -0.93 2.71
CA TYR A 378 -11.03 -0.41 3.28
C TYR A 378 -11.52 -1.38 4.34
N GLU A 379 -11.54 -0.92 5.58
CA GLU A 379 -12.15 -1.66 6.69
C GLU A 379 -13.62 -1.25 6.80
N LEU A 380 -14.53 -2.21 6.65
CA LEU A 380 -15.95 -1.94 6.86
C LEU A 380 -16.19 -1.71 8.35
N THR A 381 -16.93 -0.66 8.67
CA THR A 381 -17.34 -0.33 10.05
C THR A 381 -18.81 -0.68 10.32
N GLY A 382 -19.51 -1.19 9.31
CA GLY A 382 -20.91 -1.55 9.36
C GLY A 382 -21.36 -2.29 8.11
N ASN A 383 -22.60 -2.78 8.14
CA ASN A 383 -23.21 -3.37 6.95
C ASN A 383 -23.44 -2.31 5.87
N VAL A 384 -23.20 -2.70 4.62
CA VAL A 384 -23.40 -1.89 3.42
C VAL A 384 -24.60 -2.45 2.65
N THR A 385 -25.48 -1.58 2.17
CA THR A 385 -26.58 -1.96 1.26
C THR A 385 -26.29 -1.40 -0.13
N GLY A 386 -26.49 -2.20 -1.18
CA GLY A 386 -26.23 -1.80 -2.57
C GLY A 386 -24.86 -2.25 -3.10
N ASP A 387 -24.62 -1.95 -4.38
CA ASP A 387 -23.42 -2.40 -5.08
C ASP A 387 -22.20 -1.50 -4.77
N CYS A 388 -21.06 -2.11 -4.46
CA CYS A 388 -19.75 -1.45 -4.34
C CYS A 388 -19.06 -1.46 -5.69
N THR A 389 -19.02 -0.32 -6.38
CA THR A 389 -18.29 -0.18 -7.64
C THR A 389 -16.94 0.47 -7.41
N ILE A 390 -15.87 -0.09 -7.97
CA ILE A 390 -14.50 0.41 -7.87
C ILE A 390 -14.18 1.13 -9.18
N ASN A 391 -14.07 2.45 -9.14
CA ASN A 391 -13.63 3.20 -10.31
C ASN A 391 -12.11 3.25 -10.33
N ASN A 392 -11.53 2.80 -11.44
CA ASN A 392 -10.11 2.93 -11.69
C ASN A 392 -9.78 4.36 -12.20
N PRO A 393 -8.93 5.15 -11.51
CA PRO A 393 -8.57 6.50 -11.92
C PRO A 393 -7.59 6.48 -13.12
N GLY A 394 -8.12 6.24 -14.32
CA GLY A 394 -7.49 6.62 -15.58
C GLY A 394 -6.40 5.68 -16.16
N PRO A 395 -6.05 5.88 -17.45
CA PRO A 395 -5.26 4.96 -18.27
C PRO A 395 -3.74 4.96 -18.02
N ASP A 396 -3.21 5.88 -17.21
CA ASP A 396 -1.76 6.06 -17.05
C ASP A 396 -1.12 5.23 -15.92
N TYR A 397 -1.93 4.54 -15.09
CA TYR A 397 -1.44 3.77 -13.94
C TYR A 397 -1.25 2.28 -14.26
N ASN A 398 -0.10 1.96 -14.85
CA ASN A 398 0.32 0.58 -15.14
C ASN A 398 0.67 -0.28 -13.90
N ASN A 399 0.48 0.23 -12.68
CA ASN A 399 0.92 -0.46 -11.46
C ASN A 399 -0.21 -0.53 -10.41
N VAL A 400 -0.71 -1.75 -10.19
CA VAL A 400 -1.35 -2.23 -8.95
C VAL A 400 -2.56 -1.45 -8.41
N ASN A 401 -3.64 -1.40 -9.19
CA ASN A 401 -4.96 -1.16 -8.61
C ASN A 401 -5.49 -2.44 -7.98
N SER A 402 -5.11 -2.66 -6.71
CA SER A 402 -5.72 -3.65 -5.84
C SER A 402 -6.66 -2.97 -4.85
N LEU A 403 -7.89 -3.47 -4.75
CA LEU A 403 -8.79 -3.19 -3.63
C LEU A 403 -8.62 -4.28 -2.58
N VAL A 404 -8.52 -3.90 -1.31
CA VAL A 404 -8.73 -4.82 -0.20
C VAL A 404 -9.95 -4.35 0.59
N LEU A 405 -11.02 -5.15 0.64
CA LEU A 405 -12.13 -4.94 1.58
C LEU A 405 -11.96 -5.91 2.75
N ASP A 406 -11.78 -5.38 3.94
CA ASP A 406 -11.75 -6.12 5.19
C ASP A 406 -13.07 -5.88 5.92
N GLY A 407 -13.88 -6.93 6.03
CA GLY A 407 -15.25 -6.82 6.49
C GLY A 407 -15.41 -6.83 8.00
N ALA A 408 -14.45 -7.33 8.79
CA ALA A 408 -14.63 -7.56 10.24
C ALA A 408 -16.00 -8.21 10.59
N ASP A 409 -16.42 -9.20 9.80
CA ASP A 409 -17.70 -9.91 9.80
C ASP A 409 -18.95 -9.12 9.31
N PHE A 410 -18.79 -7.93 8.73
CA PHE A 410 -19.89 -7.15 8.13
C PHE A 410 -20.35 -7.69 6.77
N THR A 411 -21.55 -7.26 6.38
CA THR A 411 -22.22 -7.68 5.14
C THR A 411 -22.30 -6.54 4.12
N VAL A 412 -21.94 -6.82 2.87
CA VAL A 412 -22.32 -6.05 1.67
C VAL A 412 -23.54 -6.73 1.04
N ASP A 413 -24.71 -6.11 1.16
CA ASP A 413 -25.95 -6.56 0.53
C ASP A 413 -26.05 -6.03 -0.91
N GLY A 414 -25.22 -6.56 -1.80
CA GLY A 414 -25.08 -6.15 -3.20
C GLY A 414 -23.88 -6.80 -3.88
N ASP A 415 -23.53 -6.30 -5.07
CA ASP A 415 -22.37 -6.74 -5.84
C ASP A 415 -21.10 -5.94 -5.47
N VAL A 416 -19.92 -6.53 -5.65
CA VAL A 416 -18.63 -5.82 -5.62
C VAL A 416 -18.05 -5.86 -7.03
N LEU A 417 -18.07 -4.71 -7.71
CA LEU A 417 -17.78 -4.58 -9.14
C LEU A 417 -16.48 -3.79 -9.34
N SER A 418 -15.55 -4.29 -10.14
CA SER A 418 -14.45 -3.47 -10.66
C SER A 418 -14.86 -2.88 -12.02
N SER A 419 -15.19 -1.59 -12.09
CA SER A 419 -15.44 -0.89 -13.35
C SER A 419 -14.13 -0.32 -13.89
N TYR A 420 -13.72 -0.78 -15.08
CA TYR A 420 -12.69 -0.12 -15.88
C TYR A 420 -13.33 0.33 -17.18
N GLU A 421 -13.25 1.61 -17.56
CA GLU A 421 -13.98 2.07 -18.74
C GLU A 421 -13.26 1.83 -20.08
N GLU A 422 -11.92 1.85 -20.21
CA GLU A 422 -11.36 2.02 -21.57
C GLU A 422 -10.26 1.05 -22.10
N THR A 423 -9.32 0.46 -21.37
CA THR A 423 -8.16 -0.25 -22.00
C THR A 423 -7.23 -1.05 -21.08
N GLY A 424 -7.49 -1.16 -19.77
CA GLY A 424 -6.59 -1.80 -18.80
C GLY A 424 -7.06 -3.17 -18.29
N GLN A 425 -6.12 -3.98 -17.80
CA GLN A 425 -6.38 -5.23 -17.07
C GLN A 425 -7.35 -4.98 -15.90
N GLY A 426 -8.27 -5.93 -15.64
CA GLY A 426 -9.20 -5.81 -14.52
C GLY A 426 -8.47 -5.62 -13.18
N SER A 427 -9.02 -4.76 -12.31
CA SER A 427 -8.43 -4.48 -10.99
C SER A 427 -8.43 -5.74 -10.12
N MET A 428 -7.42 -5.88 -9.26
CA MET A 428 -7.39 -6.96 -8.28
C MET A 428 -8.39 -6.67 -7.15
N ILE A 429 -9.22 -7.64 -6.79
CA ILE A 429 -10.10 -7.55 -5.62
C ILE A 429 -9.64 -8.57 -4.57
N THR A 430 -9.37 -8.09 -3.35
CA THR A 430 -9.13 -8.93 -2.17
C THR A 430 -10.24 -8.70 -1.16
N LEU A 431 -10.88 -9.77 -0.70
CA LEU A 431 -11.94 -9.74 0.32
C LEU A 431 -11.49 -10.56 1.53
N ARG A 432 -11.63 -10.00 2.74
CA ARG A 432 -11.31 -10.65 4.02
C ARG A 432 -12.45 -10.46 4.99
N ASP A 433 -12.75 -11.49 5.79
CA ASP A 433 -13.68 -11.41 6.92
C ASP A 433 -15.03 -10.74 6.56
N ILE A 434 -15.59 -11.02 5.37
CA ILE A 434 -16.74 -10.28 4.84
C ILE A 434 -17.84 -11.22 4.30
N THR A 435 -19.09 -10.80 4.42
CA THR A 435 -20.22 -11.42 3.69
C THR A 435 -20.63 -10.54 2.51
N VAL A 436 -20.63 -11.06 1.29
CA VAL A 436 -21.17 -10.38 0.09
C VAL A 436 -22.34 -11.19 -0.43
N THR A 437 -23.56 -10.65 -0.41
CA THR A 437 -24.76 -11.39 -0.84
C THR A 437 -24.86 -11.53 -2.36
N GLY A 438 -24.28 -10.59 -3.11
CA GLY A 438 -24.25 -10.57 -4.57
C GLY A 438 -23.01 -11.23 -5.20
N ALA A 439 -22.61 -10.69 -6.35
CA ALA A 439 -21.48 -11.13 -7.14
C ALA A 439 -20.23 -10.27 -6.92
N VAL A 440 -19.06 -10.89 -6.92
CA VAL A 440 -17.77 -10.21 -6.97
C VAL A 440 -17.25 -10.31 -8.40
N VAL A 441 -17.19 -9.19 -9.12
CA VAL A 441 -16.98 -9.17 -10.57
C VAL A 441 -15.76 -8.32 -10.92
N THR A 442 -14.80 -8.92 -11.61
CA THR A 442 -13.64 -8.26 -12.24
C THR A 442 -13.65 -8.38 -13.77
N ASP A 443 -14.82 -8.70 -14.33
CA ASP A 443 -15.04 -8.79 -15.76
C ASP A 443 -14.82 -7.40 -16.41
N PRO A 444 -14.06 -7.32 -17.52
CA PRO A 444 -13.94 -6.06 -18.26
C PRO A 444 -15.29 -5.71 -18.90
N PRO A 445 -15.57 -4.41 -19.16
CA PRO A 445 -16.76 -4.03 -19.90
C PRO A 445 -16.76 -4.67 -21.30
N SER A 446 -17.95 -4.88 -21.85
CA SER A 446 -18.20 -5.68 -23.06
C SER A 446 -17.57 -5.18 -24.38
N GLY A 447 -16.66 -4.21 -24.36
CA GLY A 447 -15.98 -3.65 -25.52
C GLY A 447 -14.45 -3.50 -25.40
N GLY A 448 -13.84 -3.73 -24.23
CA GLY A 448 -12.39 -3.58 -24.04
C GLY A 448 -11.72 -4.95 -23.96
N GLY A 449 -10.84 -5.27 -24.92
CA GLY A 449 -10.10 -6.52 -24.89
C GLY A 449 -9.09 -6.53 -23.73
N ASN A 450 -9.47 -7.09 -22.57
CA ASN A 450 -8.62 -7.18 -21.40
C ASN A 450 -8.77 -8.52 -20.67
N PRO A 451 -7.74 -8.98 -19.95
CA PRO A 451 -7.86 -10.13 -19.06
C PRO A 451 -8.67 -9.76 -17.82
N GLY A 452 -9.38 -10.75 -17.27
CA GLY A 452 -10.08 -10.60 -15.98
C GLY A 452 -9.09 -10.30 -14.85
N GLY A 453 -9.52 -9.49 -13.88
CA GLY A 453 -8.71 -9.15 -12.71
C GLY A 453 -8.52 -10.36 -11.77
N PRO A 454 -7.42 -10.43 -11.00
CA PRO A 454 -7.29 -11.40 -9.93
C PRO A 454 -8.32 -11.16 -8.81
N ILE A 455 -8.92 -12.23 -8.29
CA ILE A 455 -9.81 -12.20 -7.12
C ILE A 455 -9.22 -13.08 -6.01
N ILE A 456 -9.07 -12.52 -4.81
CA ILE A 456 -8.60 -13.22 -3.60
C ILE A 456 -9.70 -13.11 -2.54
N ILE A 457 -10.11 -14.23 -1.96
CA ILE A 457 -11.17 -14.30 -0.96
C ILE A 457 -10.64 -15.11 0.23
N ASP A 458 -10.69 -14.53 1.42
CA ASP A 458 -10.17 -15.13 2.65
C ASP A 458 -11.21 -14.99 3.78
N ASN A 459 -11.46 -16.08 4.52
CA ASN A 459 -12.43 -16.14 5.63
C ASN A 459 -13.77 -15.40 5.36
N SER A 460 -14.35 -15.58 4.18
CA SER A 460 -15.50 -14.79 3.71
C SER A 460 -16.67 -15.64 3.20
N THR A 461 -17.86 -15.05 3.10
CA THR A 461 -19.06 -15.67 2.50
C THR A 461 -19.53 -14.87 1.29
N ILE A 462 -19.42 -15.43 0.08
CA ILE A 462 -19.67 -14.71 -1.18
C ILE A 462 -20.75 -15.42 -2.01
N GLY A 463 -21.74 -14.68 -2.51
CA GLY A 463 -22.80 -15.20 -3.37
C GLY A 463 -22.26 -15.82 -4.67
N SER A 464 -21.49 -15.07 -5.46
CA SER A 464 -20.79 -15.59 -6.64
C SER A 464 -19.55 -14.79 -7.00
N VAL A 465 -18.66 -15.36 -7.80
CA VAL A 465 -17.40 -14.77 -8.24
C VAL A 465 -17.29 -14.87 -9.76
N SER A 466 -16.93 -13.76 -10.41
CA SER A 466 -16.70 -13.67 -11.84
C SER A 466 -15.41 -12.93 -12.14
N ALA A 467 -14.47 -13.63 -12.78
CA ALA A 467 -13.21 -13.08 -13.28
C ALA A 467 -13.04 -13.45 -14.75
N ASN A 468 -14.08 -13.22 -15.55
CA ASN A 468 -14.06 -13.57 -16.97
C ASN A 468 -13.22 -12.54 -17.74
N ALA A 469 -12.59 -12.99 -18.82
CA ALA A 469 -12.11 -12.09 -19.85
C ALA A 469 -13.20 -11.91 -20.91
N ILE A 470 -13.45 -10.67 -21.34
CA ILE A 470 -14.34 -10.36 -22.47
C ILE A 470 -13.50 -9.68 -23.54
N SER A 471 -13.41 -10.27 -24.73
CA SER A 471 -12.64 -9.70 -25.83
C SER A 471 -13.24 -10.01 -27.19
N VAL A 472 -13.27 -8.97 -28.02
CA VAL A 472 -13.67 -9.07 -29.43
C VAL A 472 -12.48 -9.37 -30.35
N ASP A 473 -11.26 -8.90 -30.02
CA ASP A 473 -10.16 -8.79 -31.00
C ASP A 473 -8.84 -9.49 -30.61
N THR A 474 -8.67 -9.96 -29.36
CA THR A 474 -7.39 -10.54 -28.87
C THR A 474 -7.59 -11.64 -27.83
N ASN A 475 -6.64 -12.58 -27.74
CA ASN A 475 -6.71 -13.71 -26.81
C ASN A 475 -6.36 -13.27 -25.39
N TYR A 476 -7.35 -13.25 -24.50
CA TYR A 476 -7.12 -12.99 -23.08
C TYR A 476 -7.52 -14.17 -22.22
N ASN A 477 -6.75 -14.34 -21.14
CA ASN A 477 -7.01 -15.35 -20.15
C ASN A 477 -8.03 -14.82 -19.13
N GLY A 478 -8.87 -15.69 -18.60
CA GLY A 478 -9.65 -15.39 -17.39
C GLY A 478 -8.73 -14.99 -16.22
N GLY A 479 -9.24 -14.19 -15.30
CA GLY A 479 -8.54 -13.77 -14.10
C GLY A 479 -8.35 -14.91 -13.10
N THR A 480 -7.29 -14.86 -12.30
CA THR A 480 -7.04 -15.90 -11.28
C THR A 480 -7.97 -15.72 -10.08
N VAL A 481 -8.57 -16.79 -9.58
CA VAL A 481 -9.41 -16.78 -8.37
C VAL A 481 -8.75 -17.63 -7.27
N THR A 482 -8.50 -17.05 -6.11
CA THR A 482 -7.96 -17.75 -4.94
C THR A 482 -8.93 -17.62 -3.77
N ILE A 483 -9.30 -18.75 -3.15
CA ILE A 483 -10.29 -18.82 -2.08
C ILE A 483 -9.70 -19.62 -0.92
N THR A 484 -9.69 -19.04 0.27
CA THR A 484 -9.17 -19.65 1.50
C THR A 484 -10.18 -19.51 2.64
N ASP A 485 -10.41 -20.60 3.39
CA ASP A 485 -11.30 -20.62 4.57
C ASP A 485 -12.69 -19.99 4.38
N SER A 486 -13.25 -20.05 3.16
CA SER A 486 -14.43 -19.28 2.72
C SER A 486 -15.58 -20.13 2.21
N THR A 487 -16.76 -19.54 2.11
CA THR A 487 -17.92 -20.12 1.40
C THR A 487 -18.26 -19.25 0.20
N VAL A 488 -18.09 -19.76 -1.02
CA VAL A 488 -18.39 -19.04 -2.26
C VAL A 488 -19.45 -19.82 -3.04
N GLY A 489 -20.49 -19.19 -3.57
CA GLY A 489 -21.45 -19.91 -4.42
C GLY A 489 -20.82 -20.36 -5.75
N ALA A 490 -21.18 -19.69 -6.84
CA ALA A 490 -20.65 -20.00 -8.17
C ALA A 490 -19.35 -19.24 -8.47
N ILE A 491 -18.42 -19.87 -9.18
CA ILE A 491 -17.15 -19.29 -9.65
C ILE A 491 -17.11 -19.37 -11.17
N SER A 492 -16.88 -18.25 -11.83
CA SER A 492 -16.64 -18.16 -13.28
C SER A 492 -15.30 -17.47 -13.54
N SER A 493 -14.42 -18.14 -14.27
CA SER A 493 -13.15 -17.57 -14.76
C SER A 493 -12.89 -18.05 -16.19
N ILE A 494 -13.72 -17.54 -17.09
CA ILE A 494 -13.75 -17.95 -18.49
C ILE A 494 -12.83 -17.04 -19.30
N GLY A 495 -11.96 -17.63 -20.12
CA GLY A 495 -11.29 -16.90 -21.20
C GLY A 495 -12.25 -16.74 -22.38
N SER A 496 -12.26 -15.60 -23.06
CA SER A 496 -13.04 -15.43 -24.28
C SER A 496 -12.18 -15.03 -25.46
N ASN A 497 -12.65 -15.39 -26.65
CA ASN A 497 -12.25 -14.79 -27.91
C ASN A 497 -13.43 -14.88 -28.88
N ASN A 498 -13.53 -13.90 -29.79
CA ASN A 498 -14.42 -14.00 -30.95
C ASN A 498 -13.64 -14.23 -32.26
N GLU A 499 -12.31 -14.15 -32.21
CA GLU A 499 -11.41 -14.28 -33.36
C GLU A 499 -11.25 -15.74 -33.80
N ALA A 500 -11.17 -15.92 -35.13
CA ALA A 500 -10.95 -17.21 -35.78
C ALA A 500 -9.46 -17.60 -35.69
N GLY A 501 -9.03 -18.17 -34.58
CA GLY A 501 -7.62 -18.57 -34.40
C GLY A 501 -7.37 -19.43 -33.18
N ASP A 502 -7.49 -18.87 -31.98
CA ASP A 502 -7.06 -19.51 -30.74
C ASP A 502 -7.93 -19.06 -29.56
N GLY A 503 -8.67 -19.94 -28.91
CA GLY A 503 -9.49 -19.57 -27.74
C GLY A 503 -8.66 -18.94 -26.60
N GLY A 504 -9.19 -17.90 -25.94
CA GLY A 504 -8.60 -17.42 -24.69
C GLY A 504 -8.62 -18.51 -23.61
N ASN A 505 -7.57 -18.62 -22.78
CA ASN A 505 -7.52 -19.66 -21.76
C ASN A 505 -8.40 -19.32 -20.55
N GLY A 506 -9.00 -20.31 -19.90
CA GLY A 506 -9.65 -20.10 -18.60
C GLY A 506 -8.62 -19.63 -17.55
N GLY A 507 -9.06 -18.84 -16.58
CA GLY A 507 -8.18 -18.43 -15.47
C GLY A 507 -8.03 -19.54 -14.43
N ALA A 508 -6.93 -19.50 -13.68
CA ALA A 508 -6.67 -20.49 -12.64
C ALA A 508 -7.56 -20.25 -11.40
N VAL A 509 -8.09 -21.32 -10.82
CA VAL A 509 -8.91 -21.29 -9.60
C VAL A 509 -8.26 -22.16 -8.52
N THR A 510 -7.93 -21.57 -7.37
CA THR A 510 -7.34 -22.28 -6.22
C THR A 510 -8.28 -22.16 -5.03
N ILE A 511 -8.64 -23.29 -4.41
CA ILE A 511 -9.60 -23.35 -3.31
C ILE A 511 -9.01 -24.16 -2.16
N THR A 512 -8.85 -23.52 -1.01
CA THR A 512 -8.23 -24.11 0.20
C THR A 512 -9.21 -24.02 1.37
N ASN A 513 -9.49 -25.13 2.07
CA ASN A 513 -10.38 -25.17 3.25
C ASN A 513 -11.77 -24.52 3.04
N SER A 514 -12.26 -24.47 1.81
CA SER A 514 -13.41 -23.66 1.44
C SER A 514 -14.53 -24.48 0.83
N THR A 515 -15.74 -23.93 0.76
CA THR A 515 -16.89 -24.57 0.13
C THR A 515 -17.32 -23.79 -1.11
N THR A 516 -17.57 -24.49 -2.21
CA THR A 516 -18.18 -23.89 -3.42
C THR A 516 -19.19 -24.78 -4.13
N THR A 517 -20.15 -24.18 -4.83
CA THR A 517 -21.23 -24.91 -5.52
C THR A 517 -20.89 -25.27 -6.95
N THR A 518 -20.43 -24.32 -7.78
CA THR A 518 -20.18 -24.52 -9.22
C THR A 518 -18.91 -23.80 -9.64
N ILE A 519 -18.05 -24.45 -10.44
CA ILE A 519 -16.83 -23.83 -11.00
C ILE A 519 -16.85 -23.93 -12.51
N THR A 520 -16.68 -22.80 -13.20
CA THR A 520 -16.55 -22.73 -14.66
C THR A 520 -15.23 -22.04 -15.04
N THR A 521 -14.23 -22.84 -15.47
CA THR A 521 -12.96 -22.35 -16.02
C THR A 521 -12.85 -22.72 -17.50
N GLY A 522 -13.75 -22.19 -18.32
CA GLY A 522 -13.81 -22.49 -19.75
C GLY A 522 -12.76 -21.73 -20.56
N GLY A 523 -12.20 -22.40 -21.58
CA GLY A 523 -11.59 -21.71 -22.70
C GLY A 523 -12.67 -21.18 -23.66
N GLY A 524 -12.42 -20.03 -24.29
CA GLY A 524 -13.37 -19.39 -25.20
C GLY A 524 -13.72 -20.30 -26.38
N ALA A 525 -15.00 -20.34 -26.73
CA ALA A 525 -15.46 -21.07 -27.92
C ALA A 525 -15.06 -20.31 -29.19
N SER A 526 -13.92 -20.66 -29.80
CA SER A 526 -13.49 -20.06 -31.06
C SER A 526 -14.36 -20.55 -32.23
N THR A 527 -14.82 -19.62 -33.07
CA THR A 527 -15.50 -19.93 -34.34
C THR A 527 -14.47 -20.29 -35.42
N GLY A 528 -13.83 -21.46 -35.30
CA GLY A 528 -12.98 -22.03 -36.35
C GLY A 528 -11.51 -22.26 -36.00
N GLY A 529 -11.09 -21.98 -34.76
CA GLY A 529 -9.74 -22.24 -34.25
C GLY A 529 -9.64 -23.43 -33.29
N THR A 530 -8.43 -23.70 -32.78
CA THR A 530 -8.24 -24.58 -31.61
C THR A 530 -8.84 -23.88 -30.39
N GLY A 531 -9.79 -24.52 -29.71
CA GLY A 531 -10.38 -23.97 -28.47
C GLY A 531 -9.28 -23.70 -27.43
N GLY A 532 -9.47 -22.66 -26.61
CA GLY A 532 -8.51 -22.27 -25.58
C GLY A 532 -8.43 -23.34 -24.49
N ASP A 533 -7.29 -23.39 -23.80
CA ASP A 533 -7.13 -24.32 -22.69
C ASP A 533 -8.07 -23.92 -21.54
N GLY A 534 -8.67 -24.91 -20.88
CA GLY A 534 -9.39 -24.67 -19.63
C GLY A 534 -8.42 -24.19 -18.54
N GLY A 535 -8.91 -23.34 -17.64
CA GLY A 535 -8.11 -22.87 -16.51
C GLY A 535 -7.82 -23.98 -15.50
N ALA A 536 -6.63 -23.98 -14.91
CA ALA A 536 -6.26 -24.96 -13.89
C ALA A 536 -7.10 -24.78 -12.61
N ILE A 537 -7.66 -25.86 -12.08
CA ILE A 537 -8.40 -25.87 -10.81
C ILE A 537 -7.62 -26.68 -9.78
N THR A 538 -7.35 -26.08 -8.62
CA THR A 538 -6.61 -26.70 -7.51
C THR A 538 -7.49 -26.71 -6.26
N PHE A 539 -7.62 -27.86 -5.61
CA PHE A 539 -8.38 -27.99 -4.35
C PHE A 539 -7.48 -28.54 -3.24
N THR A 540 -7.47 -27.87 -2.09
CA THR A 540 -6.78 -28.32 -0.88
C THR A 540 -7.78 -28.33 0.27
N ASP A 541 -8.20 -29.52 0.71
CA ASP A 541 -9.16 -29.68 1.83
C ASP A 541 -10.48 -28.89 1.65
N ALA A 542 -10.93 -28.75 0.39
CA ALA A 542 -12.12 -28.00 0.00
C ALA A 542 -13.32 -28.91 -0.29
N THR A 543 -14.53 -28.36 -0.16
CA THR A 543 -15.81 -29.04 -0.40
C THR A 543 -16.51 -28.49 -1.64
N TYR A 544 -16.91 -29.36 -2.57
CA TYR A 544 -17.58 -28.99 -3.82
C TYR A 544 -18.92 -29.73 -3.97
N THR A 545 -20.03 -29.02 -4.18
CA THR A 545 -21.39 -29.58 -4.05
C THR A 545 -22.13 -29.90 -5.36
N ASP A 546 -21.84 -29.27 -6.51
CA ASP A 546 -22.52 -29.59 -7.79
C ASP A 546 -21.59 -30.27 -8.81
N SER A 547 -22.09 -31.31 -9.48
CA SER A 547 -21.27 -32.22 -10.32
C SER A 547 -21.13 -31.80 -11.79
N THR A 548 -21.66 -30.64 -12.18
CA THR A 548 -21.53 -30.08 -13.53
C THR A 548 -20.16 -29.42 -13.72
N TYR A 549 -19.14 -30.27 -13.88
CA TYR A 549 -17.86 -29.84 -14.44
C TYR A 549 -18.04 -29.63 -15.95
N THR A 550 -18.53 -28.46 -16.34
CA THR A 550 -18.49 -28.00 -17.74
C THR A 550 -17.11 -27.44 -18.03
N SER A 551 -16.09 -28.28 -18.15
CA SER A 551 -15.00 -27.92 -19.06
C SER A 551 -15.66 -27.83 -20.43
N ALA A 552 -15.79 -26.61 -20.96
CA ALA A 552 -16.33 -26.38 -22.29
C ALA A 552 -15.74 -27.44 -23.23
N THR A 553 -16.63 -28.22 -23.83
CA THR A 553 -16.30 -29.37 -24.68
C THR A 553 -15.34 -28.91 -25.78
N ALA A 554 -14.03 -28.99 -25.52
CA ALA A 554 -13.03 -28.76 -26.53
C ALA A 554 -13.30 -29.80 -27.62
N ALA A 555 -13.52 -29.32 -28.85
CA ALA A 555 -13.61 -30.18 -30.01
C ALA A 555 -12.34 -31.04 -30.09
N ALA A 556 -12.44 -32.30 -29.65
CA ALA A 556 -11.50 -33.40 -29.84
C ALA A 556 -10.00 -32.99 -29.96
N GLY A 557 -9.39 -32.51 -28.87
CA GLY A 557 -7.96 -32.22 -28.81
C GLY A 557 -7.41 -32.11 -27.40
N SER A 558 -7.00 -33.23 -26.81
CA SER A 558 -5.94 -33.45 -25.79
C SER A 558 -5.66 -32.48 -24.60
N GLY A 559 -6.45 -31.46 -24.31
CA GLY A 559 -6.22 -30.55 -23.17
C GLY A 559 -6.85 -31.04 -21.86
N GLY A 560 -6.26 -32.05 -21.22
CA GLY A 560 -6.67 -32.48 -19.88
C GLY A 560 -6.15 -31.53 -18.81
N GLY A 561 -6.97 -30.57 -18.36
CA GLY A 561 -6.70 -29.77 -17.16
C GLY A 561 -6.56 -30.70 -15.95
N GLY A 562 -5.33 -30.94 -15.50
CA GLY A 562 -5.05 -31.76 -14.33
C GLY A 562 -5.46 -31.01 -13.07
N THR A 563 -6.33 -31.62 -12.26
CA THR A 563 -6.67 -31.10 -10.92
C THR A 563 -5.54 -31.46 -9.98
N ALA A 564 -4.84 -30.51 -9.35
CA ALA A 564 -3.83 -30.81 -8.32
C ALA A 564 -4.41 -30.63 -6.91
N GLY A 565 -4.13 -31.56 -5.98
CA GLY A 565 -4.54 -31.55 -4.58
C GLY A 565 -5.46 -32.70 -4.14
N ASN A 566 -5.70 -32.81 -2.83
CA ASN A 566 -6.60 -33.82 -2.25
C ASN A 566 -8.06 -33.38 -2.48
N VAL A 567 -8.63 -33.74 -3.63
CA VAL A 567 -10.02 -33.41 -3.96
C VAL A 567 -10.99 -34.27 -3.14
N LYS A 568 -11.91 -33.62 -2.42
CA LYS A 568 -12.98 -34.28 -1.65
C LYS A 568 -14.27 -34.33 -2.49
N PHE A 569 -14.76 -35.53 -2.76
CA PHE A 569 -15.98 -35.74 -3.54
C PHE A 569 -17.16 -36.01 -2.61
N ASN A 570 -18.14 -35.11 -2.59
CA ASN A 570 -19.31 -35.25 -1.73
C ASN A 570 -20.20 -36.45 -2.07
N SER A 571 -20.18 -36.89 -3.34
CA SER A 571 -20.88 -38.08 -3.80
C SER A 571 -20.18 -39.39 -3.44
N ALA A 572 -18.97 -39.32 -2.89
CA ALA A 572 -18.19 -40.47 -2.43
C ALA A 572 -18.22 -40.56 -0.90
N SER A 573 -18.32 -41.77 -0.37
CA SER A 573 -18.18 -42.06 1.07
C SER A 573 -17.74 -43.51 1.25
N GLY A 574 -17.18 -43.84 2.41
CA GLY A 574 -16.66 -45.17 2.71
C GLY A 574 -15.48 -45.59 1.82
N GLY A 575 -14.76 -44.63 1.25
CA GLY A 575 -13.67 -44.88 0.30
C GLY A 575 -14.13 -45.35 -1.08
N SER A 576 -15.42 -45.18 -1.42
CA SER A 576 -15.96 -45.52 -2.74
C SER A 576 -16.57 -44.32 -3.46
N ILE A 577 -16.38 -44.27 -4.78
CA ILE A 577 -17.04 -43.31 -5.68
C ILE A 577 -17.72 -44.02 -6.84
N THR A 578 -18.91 -43.54 -7.20
CA THR A 578 -19.64 -43.98 -8.39
C THR A 578 -19.68 -42.87 -9.43
N ILE A 579 -19.05 -43.13 -10.59
CA ILE A 579 -19.15 -42.29 -11.77
C ILE A 579 -20.43 -42.65 -12.53
N PRO A 580 -21.38 -41.72 -12.67
CA PRO A 580 -22.67 -41.98 -13.30
C PRO A 580 -22.53 -42.18 -14.81
N THR A 581 -23.61 -42.66 -15.45
CA THR A 581 -23.71 -42.76 -16.90
C THR A 581 -23.33 -41.43 -17.58
N GLY A 582 -22.39 -41.48 -18.52
CA GLY A 582 -21.90 -40.32 -19.26
C GLY A 582 -20.72 -39.59 -18.60
N GLY A 583 -20.40 -39.91 -17.34
CA GLY A 583 -19.29 -39.29 -16.62
C GLY A 583 -17.93 -39.67 -17.19
N VAL A 584 -16.99 -38.73 -17.16
CA VAL A 584 -15.59 -38.95 -17.54
C VAL A 584 -14.73 -38.69 -16.30
N TRP A 585 -13.91 -39.66 -15.91
CA TRP A 585 -12.84 -39.43 -14.95
C TRP A 585 -11.57 -39.04 -15.69
N ALA A 586 -11.00 -37.89 -15.34
CA ALA A 586 -9.72 -37.39 -15.84
C ALA A 586 -8.67 -37.39 -14.72
N VAL A 587 -7.41 -37.07 -15.04
CA VAL A 587 -6.31 -37.11 -14.07
C VAL A 587 -6.57 -36.11 -12.94
N VAL A 588 -6.70 -36.63 -11.71
CA VAL A 588 -6.55 -35.85 -10.48
C VAL A 588 -5.16 -36.12 -9.93
N ALA A 589 -4.29 -35.11 -9.96
CA ALA A 589 -3.02 -35.10 -9.26
C ALA A 589 -3.28 -34.95 -7.76
N GLY A 590 -3.17 -36.03 -6.98
CA GLY A 590 -3.45 -36.02 -5.54
C GLY A 590 -4.12 -37.31 -5.09
N THR A 591 -4.56 -37.39 -3.83
CA THR A 591 -5.29 -38.54 -3.30
C THR A 591 -6.78 -38.18 -3.18
N PRO A 592 -7.65 -38.68 -4.07
CA PRO A 592 -9.09 -38.43 -3.99
C PRO A 592 -9.66 -38.93 -2.67
N LYS A 593 -10.49 -38.11 -2.00
CA LYS A 593 -11.18 -38.47 -0.75
C LYS A 593 -12.70 -38.39 -0.90
N GLY A 594 -13.43 -39.18 -0.14
CA GLY A 594 -14.88 -39.06 0.00
C GLY A 594 -15.30 -37.97 0.99
N SER A 595 -16.59 -37.68 1.05
CA SER A 595 -17.25 -36.79 2.02
C SER A 595 -16.89 -37.08 3.49
N ASP A 596 -16.48 -38.32 3.80
CA ASP A 596 -16.06 -38.80 5.11
C ASP A 596 -14.52 -38.82 5.29
N ASP A 597 -13.79 -38.14 4.42
CA ASP A 597 -12.31 -38.08 4.36
C ASP A 597 -11.61 -39.43 4.10
N ALA A 598 -12.38 -40.50 3.87
CA ALA A 598 -11.84 -41.77 3.45
C ALA A 598 -11.20 -41.63 2.07
N THR A 599 -9.96 -42.09 1.93
CA THR A 599 -9.30 -42.18 0.62
C THR A 599 -10.14 -43.06 -0.30
N ILE A 600 -10.43 -42.57 -1.50
CA ILE A 600 -11.19 -43.33 -2.48
C ILE A 600 -10.29 -44.41 -3.06
N THR A 601 -10.56 -45.65 -2.70
CA THR A 601 -9.85 -46.82 -3.20
C THR A 601 -10.72 -47.71 -4.08
N ASP A 602 -12.05 -47.53 -4.07
CA ASP A 602 -13.00 -48.32 -4.87
C ASP A 602 -13.79 -47.44 -5.84
N TRP A 603 -13.52 -47.62 -7.12
CA TRP A 603 -14.04 -46.79 -8.21
C TRP A 603 -15.09 -47.55 -9.01
N ILE A 604 -16.29 -47.00 -9.20
CA ILE A 604 -17.40 -47.67 -9.91
C ILE A 604 -17.81 -46.83 -11.11
N PHE A 605 -17.62 -47.35 -12.32
CA PHE A 605 -17.96 -46.71 -13.59
C PHE A 605 -19.22 -47.35 -14.18
N ASN A 606 -20.35 -46.63 -14.20
CA ASN A 606 -21.63 -47.13 -14.70
C ASN A 606 -22.00 -46.58 -16.08
N GLY A 607 -22.91 -47.25 -16.79
CA GLY A 607 -23.45 -46.77 -18.06
C GLY A 607 -22.38 -46.71 -19.16
N ASN A 608 -22.26 -45.57 -19.84
CA ASN A 608 -21.22 -45.27 -20.84
C ASN A 608 -20.11 -44.37 -20.28
N SER A 609 -19.86 -44.38 -18.97
CA SER A 609 -18.78 -43.60 -18.35
C SER A 609 -17.39 -44.05 -18.80
N THR A 610 -16.41 -43.16 -18.70
CA THR A 610 -15.04 -43.43 -19.15
C THR A 610 -14.00 -43.02 -18.11
N ASN A 611 -12.94 -43.80 -17.97
CA ASN A 611 -11.70 -43.38 -17.31
C ASN A 611 -10.66 -43.00 -18.35
N THR A 612 -10.24 -41.74 -18.37
CA THR A 612 -9.13 -41.22 -19.19
C THR A 612 -7.92 -40.82 -18.35
N GLY A 613 -8.05 -40.81 -17.02
CA GLY A 613 -7.00 -40.43 -16.07
C GLY A 613 -6.41 -41.59 -15.29
N THR A 614 -5.74 -41.28 -14.17
CA THR A 614 -5.23 -42.30 -13.25
C THR A 614 -6.22 -42.55 -12.11
N VAL A 615 -6.56 -43.82 -11.91
CA VAL A 615 -7.37 -44.33 -10.80
C VAL A 615 -6.44 -45.05 -9.84
N ALA A 616 -6.27 -44.48 -8.64
CA ALA A 616 -5.49 -45.09 -7.56
C ALA A 616 -6.38 -46.00 -6.72
N GLY A 617 -6.35 -47.31 -6.97
CA GLY A 617 -7.21 -48.28 -6.29
C GLY A 617 -7.87 -49.29 -7.24
N SER A 618 -8.86 -50.02 -6.73
CA SER A 618 -9.64 -50.97 -7.51
C SER A 618 -10.72 -50.26 -8.31
N ALA A 619 -10.98 -50.71 -9.53
CA ALA A 619 -12.00 -50.15 -10.41
C ALA A 619 -12.99 -51.22 -10.91
N THR A 620 -14.27 -50.89 -10.94
CA THR A 620 -15.34 -51.73 -11.49
C THR A 620 -16.03 -50.98 -12.62
N PHE A 621 -15.92 -51.52 -13.84
CA PHE A 621 -16.55 -50.99 -15.05
C PHE A 621 -17.79 -51.80 -15.39
N ASN A 622 -18.98 -51.24 -15.23
CA ASN A 622 -20.27 -51.85 -15.51
C ASN A 622 -20.88 -51.39 -16.85
N SER A 623 -21.74 -52.24 -17.42
CA SER A 623 -22.49 -51.94 -18.65
C SER A 623 -21.58 -51.67 -19.86
N THR A 624 -21.55 -50.45 -20.39
CA THR A 624 -20.76 -50.03 -21.57
C THR A 624 -19.59 -49.13 -21.19
N SER A 625 -19.25 -49.02 -19.90
CA SER A 625 -18.19 -48.11 -19.44
C SER A 625 -16.81 -48.60 -19.90
N SER A 626 -15.82 -47.72 -19.89
CA SER A 626 -14.48 -48.10 -20.37
C SER A 626 -13.35 -47.45 -19.59
N ASN A 627 -12.25 -48.18 -19.47
CA ASN A 627 -10.95 -47.59 -19.25
C ASN A 627 -10.43 -47.14 -20.63
N ALA A 628 -10.64 -45.86 -20.95
CA ALA A 628 -10.40 -45.28 -22.27
C ALA A 628 -8.89 -45.06 -22.53
N SER A 629 -8.55 -44.60 -23.74
CA SER A 629 -7.16 -44.31 -24.10
C SER A 629 -6.51 -43.31 -23.14
N GLY A 630 -5.31 -43.63 -22.63
CA GLY A 630 -4.62 -42.84 -21.59
C GLY A 630 -5.06 -43.18 -20.15
N GLY A 631 -6.20 -43.85 -19.96
CA GLY A 631 -6.70 -44.25 -18.65
C GLY A 631 -5.81 -45.29 -17.99
N THR A 632 -5.42 -45.06 -16.74
CA THR A 632 -4.60 -45.97 -15.93
C THR A 632 -5.37 -46.39 -14.66
N VAL A 633 -5.40 -47.68 -14.35
CA VAL A 633 -5.90 -48.23 -13.08
C VAL A 633 -4.71 -48.87 -12.36
N SER A 634 -4.31 -48.34 -11.21
CA SER A 634 -3.12 -48.86 -10.50
C SER A 634 -3.42 -50.13 -9.70
N GLY A 635 -4.67 -50.32 -9.25
CA GLY A 635 -5.13 -51.51 -8.54
C GLY A 635 -5.81 -52.54 -9.44
N ASN A 636 -6.70 -53.35 -8.86
CA ASN A 636 -7.42 -54.40 -9.58
C ASN A 636 -8.59 -53.81 -10.38
N ALA A 637 -8.79 -54.25 -11.62
CA ALA A 637 -9.94 -53.85 -12.43
C ALA A 637 -10.92 -55.01 -12.63
N THR A 638 -12.22 -54.74 -12.53
CA THR A 638 -13.29 -55.67 -12.89
C THR A 638 -14.13 -55.07 -14.01
N PHE A 639 -14.19 -55.74 -15.16
CA PHE A 639 -14.99 -55.34 -16.31
C PHE A 639 -16.21 -56.25 -16.39
N ASN A 640 -17.41 -55.70 -16.20
CA ASN A 640 -18.70 -56.39 -16.28
C ASN A 640 -19.47 -56.05 -17.57
N SER A 641 -20.32 -56.97 -18.02
CA SER A 641 -21.26 -56.77 -19.14
C SER A 641 -20.57 -56.52 -20.47
N THR A 642 -20.49 -55.30 -20.99
CA THR A 642 -19.85 -54.97 -22.28
C THR A 642 -18.73 -53.94 -22.09
N SER A 643 -18.28 -53.72 -20.85
CA SER A 643 -17.25 -52.74 -20.56
C SER A 643 -15.89 -53.17 -21.12
N THR A 644 -15.00 -52.21 -21.32
CA THR A 644 -13.77 -52.42 -22.07
C THR A 644 -12.55 -51.76 -21.43
N ASN A 645 -11.38 -52.39 -21.62
CA ASN A 645 -10.07 -51.73 -21.46
C ASN A 645 -9.59 -51.36 -22.86
N ALA A 646 -9.61 -50.08 -23.20
CA ALA A 646 -9.41 -49.57 -24.55
C ALA A 646 -7.94 -49.32 -24.89
N SER A 647 -7.71 -48.71 -26.06
CA SER A 647 -6.36 -48.61 -26.61
C SER A 647 -5.44 -47.64 -25.92
N GLY A 648 -4.27 -48.09 -25.48
CA GLY A 648 -3.35 -47.25 -24.72
C GLY A 648 -3.80 -47.04 -23.27
N ALA A 649 -4.83 -47.73 -22.81
CA ALA A 649 -5.19 -47.78 -21.40
C ALA A 649 -4.27 -48.75 -20.63
N THR A 650 -4.09 -48.58 -19.33
CA THR A 650 -3.26 -49.48 -18.50
C THR A 650 -4.02 -49.94 -17.26
N VAL A 651 -3.90 -51.22 -16.91
CA VAL A 651 -4.29 -51.78 -15.61
C VAL A 651 -3.04 -52.42 -15.01
N SER A 652 -2.46 -51.80 -13.99
CA SER A 652 -1.22 -52.30 -13.37
C SER A 652 -1.47 -53.52 -12.47
N GLY A 653 -2.66 -53.63 -11.86
CA GLY A 653 -3.07 -54.77 -11.05
C GLY A 653 -3.67 -55.92 -11.87
N ASN A 654 -4.42 -56.79 -11.21
CA ASN A 654 -5.14 -57.89 -11.86
C ASN A 654 -6.39 -57.34 -12.57
N ALA A 655 -6.73 -57.89 -13.73
CA ALA A 655 -7.97 -57.54 -14.44
C ALA A 655 -8.89 -58.75 -14.53
N THR A 656 -10.14 -58.60 -14.12
CA THR A 656 -11.19 -59.61 -14.25
C THR A 656 -12.22 -59.18 -15.29
N PHE A 657 -12.43 -59.99 -16.33
CA PHE A 657 -13.42 -59.76 -17.38
C PHE A 657 -14.59 -60.74 -17.23
N ASN A 658 -15.75 -60.24 -16.82
CA ASN A 658 -16.97 -61.02 -16.61
C ASN A 658 -17.95 -60.90 -17.78
N ASN A 659 -18.66 -61.99 -18.07
CA ASN A 659 -19.73 -62.07 -19.08
C ASN A 659 -19.20 -61.76 -20.50
N THR A 660 -19.84 -60.80 -21.18
CA THR A 660 -19.46 -60.31 -22.51
C THR A 660 -18.47 -59.17 -22.43
N SER A 661 -17.79 -58.91 -21.30
CA SER A 661 -16.92 -57.73 -21.23
C SER A 661 -15.70 -58.02 -22.09
N TYR A 662 -15.44 -57.11 -23.01
CA TYR A 662 -14.52 -57.35 -24.11
C TYR A 662 -13.24 -56.56 -23.88
N ALA A 663 -12.09 -57.21 -23.98
CA ALA A 663 -10.94 -56.56 -24.58
C ALA A 663 -11.18 -56.58 -26.10
N TYR A 664 -11.88 -55.57 -26.62
CA TYR A 664 -12.37 -55.57 -28.01
C TYR A 664 -11.18 -55.62 -28.99
N ASN A 665 -10.96 -56.79 -29.59
CA ASN A 665 -10.04 -57.09 -30.68
C ASN A 665 -8.61 -56.50 -30.61
N PHE A 666 -7.70 -57.32 -30.06
CA PHE A 666 -6.34 -57.57 -30.54
C PHE A 666 -5.45 -56.33 -30.81
N SER A 667 -4.77 -55.96 -29.72
CA SER A 667 -4.06 -54.71 -29.45
C SER A 667 -5.09 -53.63 -29.23
N PRO A 668 -5.56 -53.43 -27.98
CA PRO A 668 -4.76 -52.55 -27.10
C PRO A 668 -5.20 -52.38 -25.62
N GLY A 669 -4.28 -51.89 -24.78
CA GLY A 669 -4.49 -51.66 -23.35
C GLY A 669 -3.72 -52.67 -22.50
N THR A 670 -2.70 -52.21 -21.78
CA THR A 670 -1.77 -53.06 -21.02
C THR A 670 -2.43 -53.55 -19.74
N VAL A 671 -2.39 -54.86 -19.45
CA VAL A 671 -2.63 -55.35 -18.08
C VAL A 671 -1.33 -56.00 -17.60
N SER A 672 -0.72 -55.43 -16.58
CA SER A 672 0.57 -55.92 -16.04
C SER A 672 0.39 -57.09 -15.08
N GLY A 673 -0.75 -57.17 -14.37
CA GLY A 673 -1.10 -58.27 -13.49
C GLY A 673 -1.78 -59.45 -14.19
N THR A 674 -2.40 -60.32 -13.39
CA THR A 674 -3.11 -61.50 -13.88
C THR A 674 -4.41 -61.10 -14.58
N LYS A 675 -4.60 -61.60 -15.79
CA LYS A 675 -5.87 -61.47 -16.53
C LYS A 675 -6.74 -62.69 -16.25
N THR A 676 -7.84 -62.49 -15.53
CA THR A 676 -8.85 -63.51 -15.29
C THR A 676 -10.07 -63.20 -16.15
N VAL A 677 -10.60 -64.18 -16.87
CA VAL A 677 -11.93 -64.06 -17.48
C VAL A 677 -12.86 -64.91 -16.62
N THR A 678 -14.13 -64.58 -16.38
CA THR A 678 -15.06 -65.51 -15.69
C THR A 678 -16.33 -65.73 -16.49
N GLY A 679 -16.87 -66.96 -16.42
CA GLY A 679 -18.02 -67.39 -17.22
C GLY A 679 -17.67 -68.04 -18.56
N PRO A 680 -18.69 -68.53 -19.28
CA PRO A 680 -18.53 -69.10 -20.62
C PRO A 680 -18.06 -68.03 -21.61
N PHE A 681 -17.01 -68.33 -22.38
CA PHE A 681 -16.47 -67.39 -23.35
C PHE A 681 -17.18 -67.54 -24.69
N THR A 682 -17.99 -66.54 -25.07
CA THR A 682 -18.72 -66.54 -26.33
C THR A 682 -18.13 -65.50 -27.28
N ILE A 683 -17.68 -65.93 -28.44
CA ILE A 683 -17.24 -65.05 -29.52
C ILE A 683 -18.46 -64.75 -30.41
N ALA A 684 -18.83 -63.47 -30.45
CA ALA A 684 -19.97 -62.98 -31.21
C ALA A 684 -19.79 -63.15 -32.73
N THR A 685 -20.91 -63.20 -33.45
CA THR A 685 -20.98 -63.26 -34.92
C THR A 685 -20.05 -62.22 -35.57
N GLY A 686 -19.16 -62.66 -36.47
CA GLY A 686 -18.28 -61.79 -37.27
C GLY A 686 -16.91 -61.48 -36.66
N GLN A 687 -16.62 -61.99 -35.47
CA GLN A 687 -15.37 -61.70 -34.75
C GLN A 687 -14.28 -62.74 -35.04
N THR A 688 -13.00 -62.35 -35.09
CA THR A 688 -11.86 -63.27 -35.28
C THR A 688 -11.01 -63.35 -34.02
N TRP A 689 -10.65 -64.56 -33.58
CA TRP A 689 -9.82 -64.82 -32.42
C TRP A 689 -8.46 -65.38 -32.81
N SER A 690 -7.41 -64.58 -32.72
CA SER A 690 -6.08 -64.89 -33.27
C SER A 690 -4.97 -65.13 -32.24
N GLY A 691 -5.30 -65.14 -30.95
CA GLY A 691 -4.31 -65.21 -29.87
C GLY A 691 -3.69 -66.60 -29.67
N ASN A 692 -2.37 -66.67 -29.46
CA ASN A 692 -1.69 -67.88 -28.99
C ASN A 692 -1.70 -67.98 -27.44
N ASP A 693 -2.81 -67.53 -26.85
CA ASP A 693 -2.96 -67.15 -25.45
C ASP A 693 -3.34 -68.32 -24.53
N SER A 694 -2.72 -69.46 -24.79
CA SER A 694 -3.00 -70.73 -24.10
C SER A 694 -2.68 -70.71 -22.60
N THR A 695 -1.93 -69.71 -22.10
CA THR A 695 -1.41 -69.71 -20.72
C THR A 695 -2.34 -69.07 -19.67
N TRP A 696 -3.28 -68.20 -20.05
CA TRP A 696 -4.09 -67.42 -19.10
C TRP A 696 -5.58 -67.75 -19.12
N LEU A 697 -6.08 -68.30 -20.23
CA LEU A 697 -7.50 -68.68 -20.31
C LEU A 697 -7.78 -70.06 -19.68
N GLY A 698 -6.76 -70.89 -19.46
CA GLY A 698 -6.92 -72.23 -18.89
C GLY A 698 -7.87 -73.13 -19.71
N THR A 699 -8.26 -74.26 -19.14
CA THR A 699 -9.23 -75.19 -19.79
C THR A 699 -10.65 -74.66 -19.60
N ARG A 700 -11.34 -74.27 -20.69
CA ARG A 700 -12.68 -73.63 -20.63
C ARG A 700 -13.67 -74.10 -21.68
N THR A 701 -14.93 -73.73 -21.50
CA THR A 701 -15.94 -73.81 -22.57
C THR A 701 -15.89 -72.57 -23.46
N TRP A 702 -15.50 -72.77 -24.71
CA TRP A 702 -15.46 -71.77 -25.78
C TRP A 702 -16.66 -71.94 -26.70
N THR A 703 -17.37 -70.86 -27.02
CA THR A 703 -18.47 -70.88 -28.01
C THR A 703 -18.22 -69.84 -29.08
N PHE A 704 -18.01 -70.26 -30.32
CA PHE A 704 -17.92 -69.40 -31.49
C PHE A 704 -19.29 -69.38 -32.18
N ASN A 705 -19.93 -68.22 -32.32
CA ASN A 705 -21.26 -68.10 -32.95
C ASN A 705 -21.19 -67.36 -34.30
N GLY A 706 -22.13 -67.64 -35.19
CA GLY A 706 -22.37 -66.82 -36.37
C GLY A 706 -21.26 -66.96 -37.41
N THR A 707 -20.61 -65.88 -37.84
CA THR A 707 -19.48 -65.88 -38.78
C THR A 707 -18.12 -65.68 -38.06
N SER A 708 -18.06 -65.99 -36.77
CA SER A 708 -16.81 -65.85 -36.01
C SER A 708 -15.72 -66.83 -36.45
N THR A 709 -14.45 -66.44 -36.35
CA THR A 709 -13.31 -67.26 -36.77
C THR A 709 -12.33 -67.47 -35.60
N ASN A 710 -11.92 -68.70 -35.31
CA ASN A 710 -10.72 -68.98 -34.50
C ASN A 710 -9.50 -69.08 -35.41
N THR A 711 -8.46 -68.27 -35.24
CA THR A 711 -7.11 -68.45 -35.82
C THR A 711 -6.00 -68.68 -34.76
N GLY A 712 -6.32 -68.72 -33.46
CA GLY A 712 -5.40 -68.91 -32.31
C GLY A 712 -5.43 -70.32 -31.65
N THR A 713 -4.96 -70.49 -30.39
CA THR A 713 -5.00 -71.77 -29.61
C THR A 713 -6.07 -71.89 -28.50
N ALA A 714 -7.26 -72.42 -28.77
CA ALA A 714 -8.36 -72.52 -27.80
C ALA A 714 -8.22 -73.79 -26.94
N THR A 715 -7.98 -73.67 -25.63
CA THR A 715 -7.80 -74.83 -24.74
C THR A 715 -9.08 -75.09 -23.92
N GLY A 716 -9.65 -76.30 -24.02
CA GLY A 716 -10.88 -76.74 -23.35
C GLY A 716 -12.01 -77.17 -24.29
N THR A 717 -13.23 -77.25 -23.77
CA THR A 717 -14.43 -77.64 -24.52
C THR A 717 -14.80 -76.56 -25.53
N THR A 718 -14.66 -76.80 -26.82
CA THR A 718 -14.95 -75.76 -27.83
C THR A 718 -16.14 -76.15 -28.70
N ALA A 719 -17.09 -75.23 -28.85
CA ALA A 719 -18.25 -75.30 -29.71
C ALA A 719 -18.17 -74.22 -30.81
N PHE A 720 -18.38 -74.63 -32.05
CA PHE A 720 -18.52 -73.75 -33.21
C PHE A 720 -19.96 -73.88 -33.71
N ASN A 721 -20.71 -72.77 -33.69
CA ASN A 721 -22.13 -72.71 -34.02
C ASN A 721 -22.34 -71.85 -35.26
N ASN A 722 -23.29 -72.25 -36.11
CA ASN A 722 -23.62 -71.59 -37.38
C ASN A 722 -22.43 -71.60 -38.37
N SER A 723 -22.11 -70.47 -38.99
CA SER A 723 -21.05 -70.30 -39.99
C SER A 723 -19.67 -70.02 -39.37
N SER A 724 -19.46 -70.34 -38.09
CA SER A 724 -18.22 -70.00 -37.41
C SER A 724 -17.10 -70.94 -37.84
N TYR A 725 -15.92 -70.40 -38.07
CA TYR A 725 -14.77 -71.08 -38.67
C TYR A 725 -13.64 -71.29 -37.66
N ASN A 726 -12.83 -72.33 -37.86
CA ASN A 726 -11.64 -72.60 -37.06
C ASN A 726 -10.43 -72.85 -37.98
N ASP A 727 -9.58 -71.83 -38.10
CA ASP A 727 -8.24 -71.83 -38.67
C ASP A 727 -7.13 -72.01 -37.60
N GLY A 728 -7.49 -72.00 -36.32
CA GLY A 728 -6.58 -72.10 -35.18
C GLY A 728 -6.43 -73.51 -34.58
N THR A 729 -5.62 -73.62 -33.52
CA THR A 729 -5.46 -74.83 -32.70
C THR A 729 -6.60 -74.92 -31.67
N VAL A 730 -7.11 -76.14 -31.42
CA VAL A 730 -8.04 -76.41 -30.31
C VAL A 730 -7.51 -77.58 -29.50
N THR A 731 -7.25 -77.37 -28.22
CA THR A 731 -6.69 -78.37 -27.30
C THR A 731 -7.71 -78.71 -26.22
N GLY A 732 -8.52 -79.76 -26.42
CA GLY A 732 -9.57 -80.18 -25.49
C GLY A 732 -10.74 -80.90 -26.18
N PRO A 733 -11.81 -81.24 -25.46
CA PRO A 733 -12.99 -81.88 -26.05
C PRO A 733 -13.61 -80.97 -27.12
N ARG A 734 -13.65 -81.43 -28.38
CA ARG A 734 -14.38 -80.73 -29.43
C ARG A 734 -15.84 -81.14 -29.36
N LEU A 735 -16.73 -80.20 -29.03
CA LEU A 735 -18.16 -80.37 -29.21
C LEU A 735 -18.53 -79.84 -30.60
N LEU A 736 -18.37 -80.69 -31.62
CA LEU A 736 -18.77 -80.33 -32.98
C LEU A 736 -20.29 -80.41 -33.09
N ILE A 737 -20.98 -79.28 -32.92
CA ILE A 737 -22.41 -79.15 -33.26
C ILE A 737 -22.50 -78.85 -34.77
N ALA A 738 -22.10 -79.81 -35.60
CA ALA A 738 -22.22 -79.66 -37.04
C ALA A 738 -23.68 -79.83 -37.47
N ARG A 739 -24.33 -78.73 -37.87
CA ARG A 739 -25.40 -78.82 -38.88
C ARG A 739 -24.70 -78.99 -40.23
N VAL A 740 -24.47 -80.24 -40.63
CA VAL A 740 -23.96 -80.57 -41.96
C VAL A 740 -24.97 -80.05 -42.99
N THR A 741 -24.69 -78.88 -43.55
CA THR A 741 -25.35 -78.40 -44.76
C THR A 741 -24.39 -78.67 -45.91
N THR A 742 -24.43 -79.89 -46.47
CA THR A 742 -23.69 -80.21 -47.69
C THR A 742 -24.16 -79.31 -48.83
N LYS A 743 -23.31 -78.38 -49.26
CA LYS A 743 -23.30 -77.88 -50.64
C LYS A 743 -22.04 -78.42 -51.30
N ALA A 744 -22.20 -79.60 -51.91
CA ALA A 744 -21.18 -80.21 -52.74
C ALA A 744 -20.93 -79.34 -53.99
N GLN A 745 -19.68 -78.94 -54.21
CA GLN A 745 -19.16 -78.76 -55.57
C GLN A 745 -17.95 -79.68 -55.72
N LEU A 746 -18.22 -80.84 -56.34
CA LEU A 746 -17.22 -81.74 -56.89
C LEU A 746 -16.53 -81.06 -58.08
N ARG A 747 -15.23 -80.81 -57.98
CA ARG A 747 -14.31 -80.85 -59.13
C ARG A 747 -13.03 -81.60 -58.73
N GLU A 748 -12.66 -82.49 -59.64
CA GLU A 748 -11.67 -83.58 -59.60
C GLU A 748 -10.18 -83.14 -59.50
N PRO A 749 -9.26 -84.10 -59.25
CA PRO A 749 -8.06 -83.89 -58.45
C PRO A 749 -6.76 -83.72 -59.26
N ARG A 750 -5.77 -83.05 -58.67
CA ARG A 750 -4.33 -83.32 -58.94
C ARG A 750 -3.50 -83.23 -57.66
N HIS A 751 -2.86 -84.35 -57.36
CA HIS A 751 -1.62 -84.55 -56.61
C HIS A 751 -1.13 -83.44 -55.67
N LEU A 752 -1.14 -83.74 -54.37
CA LEU A 752 -0.07 -83.37 -53.45
C LEU A 752 0.09 -84.42 -52.35
N THR A 753 1.28 -84.98 -52.29
CA THR A 753 1.80 -85.92 -51.30
C THR A 753 1.92 -85.22 -49.94
N ALA A 754 1.22 -85.72 -48.93
CA ALA A 754 1.46 -85.36 -47.53
C ALA A 754 1.83 -86.61 -46.73
N GLN A 755 3.09 -86.68 -46.36
CA GLN A 755 3.67 -87.61 -45.42
C GLN A 755 3.66 -86.93 -44.04
N ALA A 756 2.82 -87.37 -43.11
CA ALA A 756 3.01 -87.13 -41.69
C ALA A 756 2.21 -88.14 -40.85
N ILE A 757 2.95 -88.74 -39.94
CA ILE A 757 2.61 -89.88 -39.10
C ILE A 757 1.64 -89.42 -37.99
N MET A 758 0.44 -90.03 -37.93
CA MET A 758 -0.39 -90.03 -36.73
C MET A 758 -0.46 -91.45 -36.18
N THR A 759 0.35 -91.72 -35.15
CA THR A 759 0.14 -92.83 -34.23
C THR A 759 -0.92 -92.43 -33.20
N ALA A 760 -2.09 -93.06 -33.26
CA ALA A 760 -3.07 -93.07 -32.18
C ALA A 760 -3.47 -94.52 -31.89
N PRO A 761 -3.54 -94.97 -30.62
CA PRO A 761 -4.27 -96.17 -30.26
C PRO A 761 -5.71 -95.83 -29.85
N SER A 762 -6.61 -96.76 -30.18
CA SER A 762 -7.91 -97.04 -29.55
C SER A 762 -9.04 -95.99 -29.66
N LEU A 763 -9.68 -95.96 -30.84
CA LEU A 763 -11.09 -95.59 -30.96
C LEU A 763 -11.95 -96.79 -30.55
N VAL A 764 -12.55 -96.76 -29.36
CA VAL A 764 -13.58 -97.73 -28.95
C VAL A 764 -14.91 -97.32 -29.58
N LEU A 765 -15.23 -97.89 -30.74
CA LEU A 765 -16.59 -97.90 -31.28
C LEU A 765 -17.41 -98.93 -30.50
N ARG A 766 -18.29 -98.49 -29.59
CA ARG A 766 -19.41 -99.33 -29.12
C ARG A 766 -20.50 -99.35 -30.19
N HIS A 767 -20.60 -100.51 -30.82
CA HIS A 767 -21.76 -101.15 -31.43
C HIS A 767 -23.07 -100.32 -31.49
N LEU A 768 -23.42 -99.89 -32.69
CA LEU A 768 -24.81 -99.72 -33.12
C LEU A 768 -25.32 -101.06 -33.62
N THR A 769 -26.38 -101.58 -33.02
CA THR A 769 -27.25 -102.58 -33.66
C THR A 769 -28.32 -101.85 -34.50
N PRO A 770 -28.59 -102.31 -35.73
CA PRO A 770 -29.47 -101.63 -36.66
C PRO A 770 -30.89 -102.20 -36.58
N GLN A 771 -31.90 -101.32 -36.63
CA GLN A 771 -33.09 -101.61 -37.43
C GLN A 771 -33.50 -100.35 -38.19
N ALA A 772 -33.30 -100.45 -39.50
CA ALA A 772 -33.86 -99.57 -40.50
C ALA A 772 -35.36 -99.85 -40.65
N THR A 773 -36.15 -98.82 -40.95
CA THR A 773 -37.06 -98.86 -42.11
C THR A 773 -37.52 -97.44 -42.47
N THR A 774 -37.09 -96.97 -43.65
CA THR A 774 -37.89 -96.33 -44.74
C THR A 774 -38.96 -95.31 -44.31
N ILE A 775 -39.01 -94.08 -44.84
CA ILE A 775 -39.37 -93.74 -46.22
C ILE A 775 -38.83 -92.33 -46.52
N LEU A 776 -38.07 -92.21 -47.60
CA LEU A 776 -37.70 -90.94 -48.22
C LEU A 776 -38.89 -90.47 -49.07
N GLN A 777 -39.55 -89.38 -48.68
CA GLN A 777 -40.47 -88.66 -49.54
C GLN A 777 -40.11 -87.17 -49.53
N VAL A 778 -39.88 -86.66 -50.73
CA VAL A 778 -39.35 -85.35 -51.09
C VAL A 778 -40.27 -84.21 -50.64
N ARG A 779 -39.68 -83.19 -49.99
CA ARG A 779 -39.84 -81.77 -50.33
C ARG A 779 -38.53 -81.04 -50.09
#